data_AF-A0A812QXZ8-F1
#
_entry.id   AF-A0A812QXZ8-F1
#
_cell.length_a   1.000
_cell.length_b   1.000
_cell.length_c   1.000
_cell.angle_alpha   90.00
_cell.angle_beta   90.00
_cell.angle_gamma   90.00
#
_symmetry.space_group_name_H-M   'P 1'
#
loop_
_entity.id
_entity.type
_entity.pdbx_description
1 polymer ?
#
loop_
_entity_poly.entity_id
_entity_poly.type
_entity_poly.pdbx_seq_one_letter_code
_entity_poly.pdbx_strand_id
1 'polypeptide(L)'
;MPCGHLVLRAVHVALLLHELQAKPTTGFANVNVEIVGPQNERQESVVKAFLHAWNAYKASCWGEDQLRPISQTCNQEFGGLGVQIIDALDSLWLLGLHEDYYEAERWVLWNFSSDLDVSVSVFETVIRVLGGLLSAYGLSGQEQLLVHATQLGQRLLRAWREGPVPHELVNLKNGQTSFKEPELGSSLAEVGTIQSEFTLLSALTGDASFHVRGTQVMDLLGPILVEHGGLLPIMLKPQPPMHWTNERVTLGGRGDSFYEYLLKQWLISNRTEEKYKNWYQVSVNGIRRAFVGQSRPSNFTFVREVRTWESISQLVQSDRWLWDPDNLTTEESPGLAFFFQFHDAQIASNLSELGQEASSSSGSADAATGLSGQGSASEPSHGSPAWAYILMPSLSANTACVLMELLLSHRWAEASKMMTIVLPPPYHQLSANSQHRIDAMIGGQLQDLCWSREEFKMDHLSCFFPGVLALGVLTGAAAQPAEELRLAQDLTESCARMWLDSPRGLAPESVLWNRAPQRSRDFRATPKDTHCSLRPEAVESLWYLYLATGDRKYQDWGWAIFQAIEAFARLDSGGYSSIEDVTAETELLHRDEMQTFLLSETFKYLFLLFGDRQPLDLNKTVLNTEGHPLPVLGAWQQRIRGQMADAVSSCKRVGTRGCI
;
A
#
# COMPACT_ATOMS: atom_id res chain seq x y z
N MET A 1 19.24 11.01 -65.46
CA MET A 1 19.14 12.01 -64.37
C MET A 1 18.20 11.50 -63.29
N PRO A 2 18.67 11.03 -62.13
CA PRO A 2 17.83 10.70 -61.00
C PRO A 2 18.02 11.76 -59.90
N CYS A 3 17.29 12.87 -59.98
CA CYS A 3 17.24 13.86 -58.89
C CYS A 3 15.83 14.10 -58.34
N GLY A 4 14.78 13.53 -58.95
CA GLY A 4 13.39 13.71 -58.49
C GLY A 4 12.99 12.84 -57.30
N HIS A 5 13.55 11.62 -57.15
CA HIS A 5 13.14 10.68 -56.11
C HIS A 5 13.79 10.93 -54.73
N LEU A 6 14.93 11.62 -54.66
CA LEU A 6 15.54 11.99 -53.38
C LEU A 6 14.86 13.21 -52.73
N VAL A 7 14.36 14.16 -53.53
CA VAL A 7 13.71 15.37 -53.02
C VAL A 7 12.34 15.05 -52.41
N LEU A 8 11.56 14.14 -53.01
CA LEU A 8 10.27 13.71 -52.47
C LEU A 8 10.38 12.90 -51.17
N ARG A 9 11.45 12.10 -51.00
CA ARG A 9 11.72 11.41 -49.72
C ARG A 9 12.25 12.35 -48.64
N ALA A 10 13.07 13.34 -49.00
CA ALA A 10 13.55 14.35 -48.05
C ALA A 10 12.42 15.27 -47.57
N VAL A 11 11.47 15.65 -48.45
CA VAL A 11 10.31 16.47 -48.06
C VAL A 11 9.29 15.66 -47.25
N HIS A 12 9.10 14.36 -47.52
CA HIS A 12 8.24 13.51 -46.69
C HIS A 12 8.84 13.26 -45.29
N VAL A 13 10.16 13.08 -45.19
CA VAL A 13 10.85 12.96 -43.89
C VAL A 13 10.89 14.31 -43.16
N ALA A 14 11.02 15.44 -43.87
CA ALA A 14 10.95 16.76 -43.26
C ALA A 14 9.53 17.13 -42.79
N LEU A 15 8.47 16.72 -43.50
CA LEU A 15 7.08 16.89 -43.04
C LEU A 15 6.74 15.98 -41.86
N LEU A 16 7.22 14.72 -41.85
CA LEU A 16 7.12 13.83 -40.69
C LEU A 16 7.90 14.35 -39.47
N LEU A 17 9.06 14.96 -39.69
CA LEU A 17 9.84 15.62 -38.62
C LEU A 17 9.19 16.93 -38.14
N HIS A 18 8.40 17.63 -38.98
CA HIS A 18 7.69 18.84 -38.59
C HIS A 18 6.34 18.54 -37.90
N GLU A 19 5.67 17.44 -38.24
CA GLU A 19 4.48 16.96 -37.49
C GLU A 19 4.85 16.30 -36.15
N LEU A 20 6.06 15.76 -36.01
CA LEU A 20 6.64 15.35 -34.71
C LEU A 20 7.17 16.54 -33.88
N GLN A 21 7.13 17.76 -34.41
CA GLN A 21 7.44 19.01 -33.71
C GLN A 21 6.19 19.76 -33.25
N ALA A 22 5.11 19.05 -32.90
CA ALA A 22 4.14 19.62 -31.98
C ALA A 22 4.88 19.88 -30.65
N LYS A 23 5.46 21.08 -30.50
CA LYS A 23 6.05 21.57 -29.25
C LYS A 23 5.09 21.18 -28.13
N PRO A 24 5.52 20.39 -27.13
CA PRO A 24 4.73 20.26 -25.92
C PRO A 24 4.56 21.68 -25.41
N THR A 25 3.31 22.14 -25.33
CA THR A 25 2.98 23.38 -24.65
C THR A 25 3.57 23.26 -23.25
N THR A 26 4.50 24.17 -22.94
CA THR A 26 5.33 24.25 -21.72
C THR A 26 4.53 24.45 -20.42
N GLY A 27 3.21 24.22 -20.44
CA GLY A 27 2.29 24.42 -19.30
C GLY A 27 1.83 23.15 -18.60
N PHE A 28 2.22 21.95 -19.06
CA PHE A 28 1.73 20.67 -18.51
C PHE A 28 2.76 19.89 -17.68
N ALA A 29 4.05 20.18 -17.82
CA ALA A 29 5.13 19.38 -17.25
C ALA A 29 5.78 19.99 -15.99
N ASN A 30 5.44 21.23 -15.62
CA ASN A 30 6.07 21.86 -14.47
C ASN A 30 5.60 21.19 -13.18
N VAL A 31 6.49 20.42 -12.55
CA VAL A 31 6.35 20.11 -11.12
C VAL A 31 6.57 21.44 -10.43
N ASN A 32 5.51 22.04 -9.91
CA ASN A 32 5.57 23.36 -9.28
C ASN A 32 6.19 23.24 -7.88
N VAL A 33 7.49 22.93 -7.84
CA VAL A 33 8.31 22.85 -6.63
C VAL A 33 8.93 24.22 -6.41
N GLU A 34 8.55 24.89 -5.32
CA GLU A 34 9.28 26.09 -4.90
C GLU A 34 10.67 25.67 -4.41
N ILE A 35 11.73 26.32 -4.90
CA ILE A 35 13.09 26.06 -4.43
C ILE A 35 13.21 26.70 -3.04
N VAL A 36 13.41 25.87 -2.03
CA VAL A 36 13.39 26.34 -0.64
C VAL A 36 14.78 26.33 -0.01
N GLY A 37 15.61 25.30 -0.27
CA GLY A 37 16.85 25.11 0.50
C GLY A 37 16.57 24.95 2.01
N PRO A 38 17.60 24.79 2.86
CA PRO A 38 17.34 24.70 4.30
C PRO A 38 16.89 26.05 4.86
N GLN A 39 15.82 26.05 5.66
CA GLN A 39 15.24 27.25 6.30
C GLN A 39 15.60 27.34 7.78
N ASN A 40 15.99 26.22 8.39
CA ASN A 40 16.30 26.10 9.81
C ASN A 40 17.37 25.02 10.07
N GLU A 41 17.87 24.97 11.30
CA GLU A 41 18.98 24.10 11.71
C GLU A 41 18.71 22.60 11.50
N ARG A 42 17.44 22.15 11.64
CA ARG A 42 17.07 20.75 11.41
C ARG A 42 17.19 20.40 9.92
N GLN A 43 16.70 21.27 9.02
CA GLN A 43 16.90 21.09 7.58
C GLN A 43 18.38 21.18 7.18
N GLU A 44 19.15 22.11 7.75
CA GLU A 44 20.60 22.19 7.51
C GLU A 44 21.32 20.89 7.90
N SER A 45 20.89 20.26 9.00
CA SER A 45 21.45 18.99 9.45
C SER A 45 21.14 17.86 8.47
N VAL A 46 19.91 17.80 7.95
CA VAL A 46 19.54 16.83 6.90
C VAL A 46 20.35 17.06 5.62
N VAL A 47 20.57 18.32 5.21
CA VAL A 47 21.40 18.63 4.03
C VAL A 47 22.86 18.18 4.24
N LYS A 48 23.42 18.38 5.44
CA LYS A 48 24.78 17.90 5.78
C LYS A 48 24.85 16.37 5.75
N ALA A 49 23.84 15.68 6.30
CA ALA A 49 23.75 14.22 6.27
C ALA A 49 23.64 13.68 4.84
N PHE A 50 22.80 14.30 4.02
CA PHE A 50 22.66 13.98 2.60
C PHE A 50 23.99 14.14 1.86
N LEU A 51 24.68 15.27 2.04
CA LEU A 51 25.99 15.51 1.40
C LEU A 51 27.06 14.51 1.87
N HIS A 52 27.03 14.09 3.13
CA HIS A 52 27.93 13.04 3.63
C HIS A 52 27.72 11.72 2.89
N ALA A 53 26.47 11.34 2.66
CA ALA A 53 26.11 10.15 1.89
C ALA A 53 26.45 10.28 0.40
N TRP A 54 26.00 11.38 -0.21
CA TRP A 54 26.19 11.67 -1.63
C TRP A 54 27.67 11.74 -2.01
N ASN A 55 28.50 12.44 -1.23
CA ASN A 55 29.93 12.55 -1.52
C ASN A 55 30.67 11.21 -1.41
N ALA A 56 30.26 10.34 -0.49
CA ALA A 56 30.81 8.99 -0.41
C ALA A 56 30.45 8.16 -1.65
N TYR A 57 29.20 8.29 -2.14
CA TYR A 57 28.79 7.67 -3.39
C TYR A 57 29.58 8.23 -4.58
N LYS A 58 29.68 9.56 -4.72
CA LYS A 58 30.46 10.20 -5.80
C LYS A 58 31.92 9.75 -5.82
N ALA A 59 32.53 9.59 -4.64
CA ALA A 59 33.93 9.21 -4.53
C ALA A 59 34.21 7.77 -4.99
N SER A 60 33.28 6.84 -4.72
CA SER A 60 33.53 5.40 -4.90
C SER A 60 32.75 4.75 -6.03
N CYS A 61 31.54 5.25 -6.34
CA CYS A 61 30.53 4.55 -7.13
C CYS A 61 29.80 5.44 -8.14
N TRP A 62 30.40 6.55 -8.58
CA TRP A 62 29.77 7.44 -9.55
C TRP A 62 29.37 6.70 -10.84
N GLY A 63 28.06 6.65 -11.09
CA GLY A 63 27.47 5.98 -12.26
C GLY A 63 26.96 4.57 -11.99
N GLU A 64 27.26 4.01 -10.82
CA GLU A 64 26.84 2.68 -10.40
C GLU A 64 25.54 2.72 -9.59
N ASP A 65 24.86 1.59 -9.44
CA ASP A 65 23.52 1.58 -8.86
C ASP A 65 23.48 1.88 -7.37
N GLN A 66 24.45 1.41 -6.58
CA GLN A 66 24.45 1.53 -5.12
C GLN A 66 25.87 1.52 -4.53
N LEU A 67 26.05 2.22 -3.39
CA LEU A 67 27.28 2.23 -2.60
C LEU A 67 27.26 1.14 -1.52
N ARG A 68 28.39 0.45 -1.37
CA ARG A 68 28.77 -0.31 -0.18
C ARG A 68 29.79 0.49 0.63
N PRO A 69 29.36 1.23 1.67
CA PRO A 69 30.14 2.33 2.24
C PRO A 69 31.32 1.89 3.14
N ILE A 70 31.32 0.64 3.63
CA ILE A 70 32.41 0.06 4.42
C ILE A 70 33.48 -0.51 3.51
N SER A 71 33.09 -1.35 2.54
CA SER A 71 34.06 -1.90 1.58
C SER A 71 34.50 -0.88 0.53
N GLN A 72 33.79 0.24 0.41
CA GLN A 72 33.96 1.24 -0.65
C GLN A 72 33.85 0.62 -2.05
N THR A 73 32.94 -0.35 -2.19
CA THR A 73 32.62 -1.02 -3.46
C THR A 73 31.21 -0.68 -3.91
N CYS A 74 30.82 -1.12 -5.10
CA CYS A 74 29.53 -0.79 -5.70
C CYS A 74 28.72 -2.06 -5.96
N ASN A 75 27.41 -1.96 -5.76
CA ASN A 75 26.45 -3.01 -6.09
C ASN A 75 25.67 -2.61 -7.36
N GLN A 76 25.31 -3.58 -8.19
CA GLN A 76 24.63 -3.41 -9.48
C GLN A 76 23.28 -4.14 -9.51
N GLU A 77 22.60 -4.15 -8.38
CA GLU A 77 21.38 -4.94 -8.18
C GLU A 77 20.24 -4.54 -9.12
N PHE A 78 20.26 -3.31 -9.64
CA PHE A 78 19.25 -2.78 -10.55
C PHE A 78 19.66 -2.87 -12.04
N GLY A 79 20.73 -3.60 -12.34
CA GLY A 79 21.16 -3.90 -13.70
C GLY A 79 22.11 -2.86 -14.31
N GLY A 80 22.75 -2.02 -13.50
CA GLY A 80 23.73 -1.02 -13.96
C GLY A 80 23.08 0.15 -14.67
N LEU A 81 21.97 0.64 -14.12
CA LEU A 81 21.22 1.78 -14.65
C LEU A 81 21.69 3.12 -14.03
N GLY A 82 22.58 3.09 -13.06
CA GLY A 82 23.02 4.27 -12.30
C GLY A 82 21.92 4.78 -11.38
N VAL A 83 21.17 3.85 -10.76
CA VAL A 83 19.95 4.16 -9.99
C VAL A 83 20.22 5.20 -8.91
N GLN A 84 21.31 5.10 -8.14
CA GLN A 84 21.61 6.07 -7.08
C GLN A 84 21.68 7.52 -7.56
N ILE A 85 22.15 7.78 -8.79
CA ILE A 85 22.16 9.13 -9.38
C ILE A 85 20.74 9.58 -9.68
N ILE A 86 19.99 8.75 -10.40
CA ILE A 86 18.66 9.10 -10.91
C ILE A 86 17.68 9.30 -9.75
N ASP A 87 17.73 8.42 -8.76
CA ASP A 87 16.88 8.43 -7.57
C ASP A 87 17.13 9.69 -6.71
N ALA A 88 18.36 10.20 -6.69
CA ALA A 88 18.74 11.38 -5.92
C ALA A 88 18.42 12.74 -6.60
N LEU A 89 18.11 12.77 -7.90
CA LEU A 89 18.01 14.02 -8.67
C LEU A 89 17.02 15.04 -8.07
N ASP A 90 15.79 14.61 -7.79
CA ASP A 90 14.78 15.50 -7.24
C ASP A 90 15.09 15.96 -5.80
N SER A 91 15.80 15.14 -5.03
CA SER A 91 16.25 15.43 -3.68
C SER A 91 17.34 16.48 -3.70
N LEU A 92 18.33 16.33 -4.59
CA LEU A 92 19.35 17.35 -4.84
C LEU A 92 18.71 18.71 -5.16
N TRP A 93 17.66 18.71 -5.99
CA TRP A 93 16.91 19.91 -6.31
C TRP A 93 16.18 20.51 -5.09
N LEU A 94 15.41 19.70 -4.36
CA LEU A 94 14.63 20.11 -3.20
C LEU A 94 15.50 20.68 -2.08
N LEU A 95 16.65 20.05 -1.82
CA LEU A 95 17.61 20.44 -0.79
C LEU A 95 18.43 21.69 -1.18
N GLY A 96 18.27 22.22 -2.39
CA GLY A 96 19.00 23.38 -2.90
C GLY A 96 20.44 23.07 -3.34
N LEU A 97 20.77 21.80 -3.57
CA LEU A 97 22.08 21.30 -3.99
C LEU A 97 22.19 21.34 -5.53
N HIS A 98 22.00 22.52 -6.12
CA HIS A 98 21.89 22.65 -7.58
C HIS A 98 23.17 22.32 -8.34
N GLU A 99 24.36 22.57 -7.77
CA GLU A 99 25.63 22.19 -8.42
C GLU A 99 25.74 20.67 -8.59
N ASP A 100 25.44 19.92 -7.52
CA ASP A 100 25.36 18.47 -7.52
C ASP A 100 24.24 17.96 -8.45
N TYR A 101 23.09 18.62 -8.47
CA TYR A 101 22.00 18.31 -9.40
C TYR A 101 22.48 18.38 -10.85
N TYR A 102 23.12 19.48 -11.27
CA TYR A 102 23.54 19.65 -12.66
C TYR A 102 24.70 18.72 -13.03
N GLU A 103 25.52 18.30 -12.06
CA GLU A 103 26.53 17.25 -12.25
C GLU A 103 25.86 15.89 -12.53
N ALA A 104 24.89 15.52 -11.68
CA ALA A 104 24.09 14.29 -11.81
C ALA A 104 23.27 14.26 -13.10
N GLU A 105 22.54 15.34 -13.41
CA GLU A 105 21.74 15.46 -14.63
C GLU A 105 22.64 15.29 -15.86
N ARG A 106 23.82 15.92 -15.89
CA ARG A 106 24.76 15.78 -17.01
C ARG A 106 25.23 14.34 -17.21
N TRP A 107 25.46 13.60 -16.12
CA TRP A 107 25.78 12.17 -16.22
C TRP A 107 24.62 11.42 -16.87
N VAL A 108 23.37 11.65 -16.44
CA VAL A 108 22.21 11.01 -17.05
C VAL A 108 22.11 11.34 -18.54
N LEU A 109 22.28 12.60 -18.91
CA LEU A 109 22.19 13.04 -20.31
C LEU A 109 23.23 12.38 -21.23
N TRP A 110 24.42 12.02 -20.73
CA TRP A 110 25.51 11.55 -21.58
C TRP A 110 25.86 10.07 -21.41
N ASN A 111 25.52 9.48 -20.27
CA ASN A 111 25.95 8.14 -19.88
C ASN A 111 24.79 7.16 -19.70
N PHE A 112 23.57 7.63 -19.37
CA PHE A 112 22.43 6.73 -19.18
C PHE A 112 22.03 6.04 -20.48
N SER A 113 21.82 4.72 -20.41
CA SER A 113 21.31 3.91 -21.51
C SER A 113 20.35 2.85 -20.97
N SER A 114 19.19 2.73 -21.61
CA SER A 114 18.27 1.62 -21.40
C SER A 114 18.50 0.48 -22.40
N ASP A 115 19.48 0.59 -23.33
CA ASP A 115 19.83 -0.46 -24.30
C ASP A 115 20.84 -1.49 -23.76
N LEU A 116 20.52 -2.06 -22.60
CA LEU A 116 21.40 -2.99 -21.88
C LEU A 116 20.87 -4.42 -22.01
N ASP A 117 21.77 -5.39 -22.24
CA ASP A 117 21.40 -6.81 -22.25
C ASP A 117 21.36 -7.37 -20.83
N VAL A 118 20.41 -6.86 -20.05
CA VAL A 118 20.25 -7.14 -18.63
C VAL A 118 18.78 -7.32 -18.30
N SER A 119 18.49 -8.22 -17.38
CA SER A 119 17.14 -8.40 -16.84
C SER A 119 16.95 -7.54 -15.60
N VAL A 120 15.87 -6.76 -15.58
CA VAL A 120 15.55 -5.84 -14.48
C VAL A 120 14.16 -6.14 -13.92
N SER A 121 13.92 -5.75 -12.66
CA SER A 121 12.56 -5.72 -12.11
C SER A 121 11.77 -4.58 -12.71
N VAL A 122 10.59 -4.89 -13.26
CA VAL A 122 9.71 -3.89 -13.86
C VAL A 122 9.29 -2.85 -12.82
N PHE A 123 8.85 -3.31 -11.65
CA PHE A 123 8.44 -2.46 -10.53
C PHE A 123 9.55 -1.51 -10.10
N GLU A 124 10.71 -2.03 -9.69
CA GLU A 124 11.83 -1.21 -9.20
C GLU A 124 12.32 -0.22 -10.25
N THR A 125 12.37 -0.63 -11.52
CA THR A 125 12.81 0.24 -12.62
C THR A 125 11.79 1.34 -12.89
N VAL A 126 10.48 1.06 -12.74
CA VAL A 126 9.43 2.07 -12.93
C VAL A 126 9.47 3.09 -11.81
N ILE A 127 9.44 2.65 -10.55
CA ILE A 127 9.29 3.57 -9.42
C ILE A 127 10.56 4.40 -9.19
N ARG A 128 11.77 3.84 -9.40
CA ARG A 128 13.04 4.56 -9.20
C ARG A 128 13.49 5.30 -10.45
N VAL A 129 13.69 4.55 -11.55
CA VAL A 129 14.37 5.10 -12.74
C VAL A 129 13.40 5.90 -13.60
N LEU A 130 12.25 5.32 -13.97
CA LEU A 130 11.26 6.05 -14.76
C LEU A 130 10.66 7.21 -13.95
N GLY A 131 10.31 6.98 -12.69
CA GLY A 131 9.85 8.02 -11.76
C GLY A 131 10.85 9.17 -11.61
N GLY A 132 12.12 8.86 -11.32
CA GLY A 132 13.18 9.85 -11.17
C GLY A 132 13.46 10.64 -12.46
N LEU A 133 13.49 9.99 -13.63
CA LEU A 133 13.64 10.67 -14.93
C LEU A 133 12.47 11.60 -15.23
N LEU A 134 11.23 11.16 -14.96
CA LEU A 134 10.03 11.97 -15.17
C LEU A 134 9.97 13.17 -14.22
N SER A 135 10.36 12.97 -12.96
CA SER A 135 10.44 14.05 -11.98
C SER A 135 11.53 15.05 -12.36
N ALA A 136 12.74 14.59 -12.71
CA ALA A 136 13.83 15.44 -13.16
C ALA A 136 13.45 16.23 -14.42
N TYR A 137 12.77 15.62 -15.40
CA TYR A 137 12.22 16.34 -16.55
C TYR A 137 11.24 17.43 -16.13
N GLY A 138 10.35 17.13 -15.18
CA GLY A 138 9.38 18.10 -14.70
C GLY A 138 9.98 19.25 -13.87
N LEU A 139 11.19 19.09 -13.35
CA LEU A 139 11.96 20.12 -12.64
C LEU A 139 12.82 20.97 -13.58
N SER A 140 13.60 20.35 -14.49
CA SER A 140 14.54 21.08 -15.34
C SER A 140 13.99 21.47 -16.71
N GLY A 141 12.94 20.80 -17.19
CA GLY A 141 12.44 20.94 -18.55
C GLY A 141 13.39 20.37 -19.62
N GLN A 142 14.39 19.57 -19.22
CA GLN A 142 15.39 19.04 -20.14
C GLN A 142 14.83 17.88 -20.98
N GLU A 143 14.48 18.16 -22.23
CA GLU A 143 13.79 17.25 -23.15
C GLU A 143 14.47 15.87 -23.33
N GLN A 144 15.80 15.81 -23.24
CA GLN A 144 16.51 14.54 -23.37
C GLN A 144 16.20 13.57 -22.21
N LEU A 145 15.85 14.06 -21.02
CA LEU A 145 15.36 13.21 -19.92
C LEU A 145 14.06 12.51 -20.31
N LEU A 146 13.13 13.23 -20.96
CA LEU A 146 11.89 12.64 -21.48
C LEU A 146 12.16 11.63 -22.60
N VAL A 147 13.17 11.86 -23.44
CA VAL A 147 13.61 10.87 -24.44
C VAL A 147 14.10 9.59 -23.77
N HIS A 148 14.93 9.69 -22.74
CA HIS A 148 15.41 8.54 -21.96
C HIS A 148 14.26 7.79 -21.27
N ALA A 149 13.34 8.52 -20.62
CA ALA A 149 12.14 7.96 -19.99
C ALA A 149 11.28 7.21 -21.01
N THR A 150 11.08 7.79 -22.20
CA THR A 150 10.28 7.17 -23.28
C THR A 150 10.92 5.87 -23.77
N GLN A 151 12.23 5.87 -24.02
CA GLN A 151 12.96 4.68 -24.46
C GLN A 151 12.93 3.56 -23.41
N LEU A 152 13.09 3.92 -22.13
CA LEU A 152 12.99 2.97 -21.03
C LEU A 152 11.57 2.39 -20.93
N GLY A 153 10.54 3.24 -20.97
CA GLY A 153 9.14 2.83 -20.95
C GLY A 153 8.82 1.84 -22.08
N GLN A 154 9.28 2.11 -23.31
CA GLN A 154 9.06 1.21 -24.46
C GLN A 154 9.66 -0.18 -24.23
N ARG A 155 10.82 -0.26 -23.57
CA ARG A 155 11.48 -1.53 -23.26
C ARG A 155 10.75 -2.29 -22.17
N LEU A 156 10.26 -1.58 -21.15
CA LEU A 156 9.50 -2.13 -20.03
C LEU A 156 8.12 -2.66 -20.46
N LEU A 157 7.47 -2.02 -21.44
CA LEU A 157 6.19 -2.51 -22.00
C LEU A 157 6.24 -3.95 -22.54
N ARG A 158 7.43 -4.48 -22.81
CA ARG A 158 7.61 -5.89 -23.22
C ARG A 158 7.38 -6.90 -22.10
N ALA A 159 7.18 -6.45 -20.86
CA ALA A 159 6.79 -7.30 -19.73
C ALA A 159 5.39 -7.92 -19.88
N TRP A 160 4.50 -7.31 -20.66
CA TRP A 160 3.14 -7.79 -20.94
C TRP A 160 3.12 -8.79 -22.10
N ARG A 161 3.70 -9.98 -21.89
CA ARG A 161 3.65 -11.06 -22.89
C ARG A 161 2.31 -11.78 -22.95
N GLU A 162 1.72 -12.07 -21.79
CA GLU A 162 0.54 -12.93 -21.66
C GLU A 162 -0.57 -12.22 -20.87
N GLY A 163 -1.48 -11.56 -21.60
CA GLY A 163 -2.64 -10.91 -21.00
C GLY A 163 -2.32 -9.60 -20.26
N PRO A 164 -3.15 -9.21 -19.28
CA PRO A 164 -3.10 -7.88 -18.66
C PRO A 164 -2.11 -7.72 -17.50
N VAL A 165 -1.57 -8.83 -16.98
CA VAL A 165 -0.64 -8.82 -15.82
C VAL A 165 0.80 -8.93 -16.34
N PRO A 166 1.70 -7.98 -16.03
CA PRO A 166 3.10 -8.07 -16.44
C PRO A 166 3.85 -9.13 -15.64
N HIS A 167 4.89 -9.71 -16.26
CA HIS A 167 5.91 -10.46 -15.55
C HIS A 167 6.77 -9.52 -14.70
N GLU A 168 7.29 -9.99 -13.56
CA GLU A 168 8.11 -9.20 -12.63
C GLU A 168 9.44 -8.75 -13.24
N LEU A 169 10.02 -9.57 -14.13
CA LEU A 169 11.32 -9.32 -14.74
C LEU A 169 11.20 -9.21 -16.25
N VAL A 170 11.94 -8.25 -16.83
CA VAL A 170 12.10 -8.08 -18.27
C VAL A 170 13.54 -7.75 -18.63
N ASN A 171 14.05 -8.36 -19.71
CA ASN A 171 15.34 -8.00 -20.29
C ASN A 171 15.20 -6.76 -21.17
N LEU A 172 16.00 -5.73 -20.87
CA LEU A 172 15.91 -4.42 -21.52
C LEU A 172 16.37 -4.41 -22.98
N LYS A 173 17.10 -5.42 -23.46
CA LYS A 173 17.50 -5.50 -24.87
C LYS A 173 16.58 -6.41 -25.67
N ASN A 174 16.46 -7.67 -25.25
CA ASN A 174 15.80 -8.72 -26.00
C ASN A 174 14.32 -8.94 -25.61
N GLY A 175 13.84 -8.34 -24.52
CA GLY A 175 12.45 -8.44 -24.07
C GLY A 175 12.05 -9.82 -23.56
N GLN A 176 13.00 -10.69 -23.22
CA GLN A 176 12.73 -11.91 -22.47
C GLN A 176 12.15 -11.56 -21.10
N THR A 177 11.21 -12.36 -20.61
CA THR A 177 10.51 -12.09 -19.35
C THR A 177 10.53 -13.32 -18.46
N SER A 178 10.46 -13.12 -17.15
CA SER A 178 10.43 -14.19 -16.14
C SER A 178 9.82 -13.68 -14.84
N PHE A 179 9.53 -14.60 -13.93
CA PHE A 179 9.18 -14.28 -12.54
C PHE A 179 10.42 -14.42 -11.66
N LYS A 180 10.49 -13.68 -10.55
CA LYS A 180 11.49 -13.90 -9.50
C LYS A 180 11.27 -15.28 -8.87
N GLU A 181 10.00 -15.62 -8.65
CA GLU A 181 9.58 -16.92 -8.12
C GLU A 181 8.56 -17.57 -9.07
N PRO A 182 8.99 -18.47 -9.99
CA PRO A 182 8.14 -19.05 -11.01
C PRO A 182 6.87 -19.73 -10.50
N GLU A 183 6.89 -20.26 -9.27
CA GLU A 183 5.72 -20.90 -8.66
C GLU A 183 4.69 -19.89 -8.15
N LEU A 184 5.12 -18.71 -7.71
CA LEU A 184 4.24 -17.68 -7.14
C LEU A 184 3.70 -16.70 -8.20
N GLY A 185 4.46 -16.43 -9.27
CA GLY A 185 4.06 -15.43 -10.27
C GLY A 185 4.44 -14.01 -9.85
N SER A 186 3.60 -13.03 -10.18
CA SER A 186 3.83 -11.62 -9.90
C SER A 186 3.25 -11.19 -8.56
N SER A 187 3.94 -10.27 -7.88
CA SER A 187 3.43 -9.59 -6.69
C SER A 187 2.34 -8.57 -7.01
N LEU A 188 1.33 -8.46 -6.14
CA LEU A 188 0.26 -7.46 -6.21
C LEU A 188 0.80 -6.03 -6.19
N ALA A 189 1.70 -5.70 -5.26
CA ALA A 189 2.35 -4.40 -5.21
C ALA A 189 3.15 -4.12 -6.49
N GLU A 190 3.94 -5.08 -6.99
CA GLU A 190 4.76 -4.86 -8.19
C GLU A 190 3.93 -4.51 -9.43
N VAL A 191 2.82 -5.21 -9.66
CA VAL A 191 1.94 -4.92 -10.82
C VAL A 191 1.00 -3.74 -10.56
N GLY A 192 0.69 -3.48 -9.29
CA GLY A 192 -0.24 -2.45 -8.83
C GLY A 192 0.37 -1.07 -8.59
N THR A 193 1.67 -0.91 -8.84
CA THR A 193 2.44 0.29 -8.46
C THR A 193 3.35 0.77 -9.60
N ILE A 194 2.77 0.94 -10.77
CA ILE A 194 3.45 1.41 -11.99
C ILE A 194 2.61 2.45 -12.76
N GLN A 195 1.37 2.67 -12.30
CA GLN A 195 0.32 3.34 -13.06
C GLN A 195 0.59 4.84 -13.19
N SER A 196 1.05 5.48 -12.11
CA SER A 196 1.27 6.93 -12.07
C SER A 196 2.33 7.35 -13.10
N GLU A 197 3.45 6.64 -13.15
CA GLU A 197 4.59 6.87 -14.04
C GLU A 197 4.21 6.64 -15.49
N PHE A 198 3.58 5.49 -15.80
CA PHE A 198 3.13 5.20 -17.16
C PHE A 198 2.01 6.16 -17.63
N THR A 199 1.13 6.60 -16.73
CA THR A 199 0.10 7.60 -17.05
C THR A 199 0.72 8.95 -17.39
N LEU A 200 1.69 9.41 -16.58
CA LEU A 200 2.44 10.63 -16.86
C LEU A 200 3.21 10.52 -18.17
N LEU A 201 3.91 9.39 -18.41
CA LEU A 201 4.65 9.18 -19.65
C LEU A 201 3.73 9.22 -20.87
N SER A 202 2.55 8.61 -20.80
CA SER A 202 1.52 8.77 -21.85
C SER A 202 1.10 10.22 -22.07
N ALA A 203 0.89 10.98 -20.99
CA ALA A 203 0.47 12.37 -21.10
C ALA A 203 1.53 13.28 -21.73
N LEU A 204 2.80 13.02 -21.44
CA LEU A 204 3.94 13.80 -21.95
C LEU A 204 4.27 13.43 -23.41
N THR A 205 4.29 12.15 -23.74
CA THR A 205 4.67 11.65 -25.07
C THR A 205 3.51 11.66 -26.07
N GLY A 206 2.27 11.64 -25.57
CA GLY A 206 1.08 11.42 -26.38
C GLY A 206 0.86 9.96 -26.79
N ASP A 207 1.75 9.03 -26.43
CA ASP A 207 1.59 7.60 -26.70
C ASP A 207 0.69 6.95 -25.65
N ALA A 208 -0.52 6.57 -26.04
CA ALA A 208 -1.50 5.99 -25.13
C ALA A 208 -1.13 4.58 -24.62
N SER A 209 -0.16 3.90 -25.25
CA SER A 209 0.19 2.51 -24.90
C SER A 209 0.70 2.37 -23.46
N PHE A 210 1.44 3.37 -22.95
CA PHE A 210 1.94 3.39 -21.58
C PHE A 210 0.82 3.33 -20.55
N HIS A 211 -0.10 4.29 -20.57
CA HIS A 211 -1.26 4.32 -19.68
C HIS A 211 -2.11 3.06 -19.83
N VAL A 212 -2.48 2.69 -21.06
CA VAL A 212 -3.35 1.54 -21.32
C VAL A 212 -2.76 0.24 -20.78
N ARG A 213 -1.46 -0.01 -20.99
CA ARG A 213 -0.79 -1.21 -20.48
C ARG A 213 -0.57 -1.13 -18.97
N GLY A 214 -0.12 0.01 -18.46
CA GLY A 214 0.13 0.24 -17.05
C GLY A 214 -1.12 0.07 -16.18
N THR A 215 -2.30 0.51 -16.64
CA THR A 215 -3.56 0.41 -15.88
C THR A 215 -4.35 -0.86 -16.14
N GLN A 216 -3.95 -1.68 -17.12
CA GLN A 216 -4.75 -2.84 -17.54
C GLN A 216 -4.99 -3.85 -16.40
N VAL A 217 -3.97 -4.05 -15.55
CA VAL A 217 -4.09 -4.93 -14.37
C VAL A 217 -5.04 -4.34 -13.33
N MET A 218 -5.07 -3.01 -13.16
CA MET A 218 -6.00 -2.36 -12.24
C MET A 218 -7.44 -2.50 -12.70
N ASP A 219 -7.70 -2.41 -14.01
CA ASP A 219 -9.03 -2.62 -14.57
C ASP A 219 -9.52 -4.08 -14.41
N LEU A 220 -8.60 -5.05 -14.37
CA LEU A 220 -8.88 -6.44 -14.04
C LEU A 220 -9.16 -6.62 -12.54
N LEU A 221 -8.32 -6.04 -11.68
CA LEU A 221 -8.35 -6.28 -10.24
C LEU A 221 -9.41 -5.47 -9.51
N GLY A 222 -9.74 -4.26 -9.98
CA GLY A 222 -10.66 -3.35 -9.30
C GLY A 222 -12.07 -3.91 -9.05
N PRO A 223 -12.72 -4.60 -10.01
CA PRO A 223 -13.98 -5.29 -9.75
C PRO A 223 -13.83 -6.40 -8.69
N ILE A 224 -12.76 -7.19 -8.75
CA ILE A 224 -12.46 -8.27 -7.80
C ILE A 224 -12.22 -7.70 -6.40
N LEU A 225 -11.51 -6.57 -6.32
CA LEU A 225 -11.25 -5.83 -5.10
C LEU A 225 -12.56 -5.42 -4.43
N VAL A 226 -13.48 -4.83 -5.19
CA VAL A 226 -14.80 -4.41 -4.66
C VAL A 226 -15.62 -5.61 -4.22
N GLU A 227 -15.64 -6.67 -5.03
CA GLU A 227 -16.28 -7.93 -4.67
C GLU A 227 -15.74 -8.43 -3.34
N HIS A 228 -14.42 -8.48 -3.16
CA HIS A 228 -13.76 -9.04 -1.98
C HIS A 228 -13.53 -8.02 -0.86
N GLY A 229 -14.35 -6.97 -0.80
CA GLY A 229 -14.36 -6.06 0.33
C GLY A 229 -13.09 -5.23 0.51
N GLY A 230 -12.37 -4.96 -0.58
CA GLY A 230 -11.23 -4.07 -0.57
C GLY A 230 -9.89 -4.73 -0.29
N LEU A 231 -9.82 -6.06 -0.25
CA LEU A 231 -8.62 -6.82 0.08
C LEU A 231 -8.33 -7.87 -1.00
N LEU A 232 -7.06 -8.02 -1.39
CA LEU A 232 -6.61 -8.94 -2.45
C LEU A 232 -5.34 -9.69 -2.02
N PRO A 233 -5.14 -10.96 -2.44
CA PRO A 233 -3.92 -11.69 -2.16
C PRO A 233 -2.70 -11.05 -2.81
N ILE A 234 -1.53 -11.29 -2.22
CA ILE A 234 -0.29 -10.63 -2.63
C ILE A 234 0.40 -11.27 -3.84
N MET A 235 0.00 -12.47 -4.29
CA MET A 235 0.61 -13.14 -5.44
C MET A 235 -0.43 -13.64 -6.45
N LEU A 236 -0.17 -13.39 -7.73
CA LEU A 236 -1.04 -13.77 -8.85
C LEU A 236 -0.22 -14.19 -10.07
N LYS A 237 -0.79 -15.05 -10.92
CA LYS A 237 -0.18 -15.42 -12.20
C LYS A 237 -0.93 -14.87 -13.41
N PRO A 238 -0.20 -14.41 -14.44
CA PRO A 238 -0.77 -14.19 -15.77
C PRO A 238 -1.05 -15.56 -16.40
N GLN A 239 -2.30 -16.00 -16.35
CA GLN A 239 -2.88 -16.96 -17.28
C GLN A 239 -4.29 -16.47 -17.60
N PRO A 240 -4.90 -16.76 -18.76
CA PRO A 240 -6.30 -16.49 -18.98
C PRO A 240 -7.14 -17.73 -18.60
N PRO A 241 -7.98 -17.67 -17.53
CA PRO A 241 -8.21 -16.56 -16.61
C PRO A 241 -7.14 -16.44 -15.53
N MET A 242 -6.93 -15.20 -15.04
CA MET A 242 -5.94 -14.89 -14.01
C MET A 242 -6.34 -15.60 -12.72
N HIS A 243 -5.36 -16.11 -11.97
CA HIS A 243 -5.59 -16.79 -10.70
C HIS A 243 -4.58 -16.37 -9.65
N TRP A 244 -5.02 -16.44 -8.40
CA TRP A 244 -4.21 -16.22 -7.20
C TRP A 244 -3.38 -17.46 -6.89
N THR A 245 -2.14 -17.28 -6.48
CA THR A 245 -1.23 -18.39 -6.13
C THR A 245 -1.04 -18.54 -4.62
N ASN A 246 -1.57 -17.59 -3.84
CA ASN A 246 -1.69 -17.69 -2.39
C ASN A 246 -2.94 -16.96 -1.90
N GLU A 247 -3.19 -17.05 -0.59
CA GLU A 247 -4.29 -16.36 0.08
C GLU A 247 -3.81 -15.28 1.07
N ARG A 248 -2.50 -14.97 1.08
CA ARG A 248 -1.93 -14.03 2.04
C ARG A 248 -2.29 -12.61 1.62
N VAL A 249 -2.80 -11.82 2.56
CA VAL A 249 -3.09 -10.39 2.39
C VAL A 249 -2.33 -9.62 3.46
N THR A 250 -1.60 -8.58 3.07
CA THR A 250 -0.83 -7.75 4.00
C THR A 250 -0.71 -6.33 3.46
N LEU A 251 -0.49 -5.37 4.35
CA LEU A 251 0.00 -4.01 4.04
C LEU A 251 1.52 -3.89 4.16
N GLY A 252 2.21 -5.01 4.34
CA GLY A 252 3.66 -5.09 4.23
C GLY A 252 4.08 -5.44 2.81
N GLY A 253 5.30 -5.95 2.68
CA GLY A 253 5.90 -6.22 1.38
C GLY A 253 5.03 -7.10 0.49
N ARG A 254 4.98 -6.74 -0.79
CA ARG A 254 4.18 -7.35 -1.88
C ARG A 254 2.70 -6.96 -1.92
N GLY A 255 2.20 -6.18 -0.97
CA GLY A 255 0.79 -5.75 -0.92
C GLY A 255 0.59 -4.25 -0.70
N ASP A 256 1.40 -3.64 0.16
CA ASP A 256 1.49 -2.20 0.44
C ASP A 256 1.08 -1.24 -0.69
N SER A 257 1.98 -0.96 -1.64
CA SER A 257 1.90 0.19 -2.54
C SER A 257 0.82 0.05 -3.62
N PHE A 258 0.24 -1.15 -3.79
CA PHE A 258 -1.00 -1.32 -4.56
C PHE A 258 -2.13 -0.44 -3.98
N TYR A 259 -2.29 -0.44 -2.65
CA TYR A 259 -3.32 0.36 -1.98
C TYR A 259 -3.01 1.85 -2.03
N GLU A 260 -1.73 2.21 -2.00
CA GLU A 260 -1.25 3.58 -2.17
C GLU A 260 -1.60 4.14 -3.55
N TYR A 261 -1.38 3.36 -4.60
CA TYR A 261 -1.59 3.78 -5.98
C TYR A 261 -3.07 3.86 -6.36
N LEU A 262 -3.98 3.26 -5.59
CA LEU A 262 -5.42 3.57 -5.71
C LEU A 262 -5.68 5.05 -5.43
N LEU A 263 -5.06 5.63 -4.41
CA LEU A 263 -5.21 7.07 -4.13
C LEU A 263 -4.38 7.91 -5.11
N LYS A 264 -3.10 7.57 -5.28
CA LYS A 264 -2.16 8.37 -6.09
C LYS A 264 -2.55 8.43 -7.57
N GLN A 265 -3.10 7.34 -8.14
CA GLN A 265 -3.62 7.35 -9.52
C GLN A 265 -4.87 8.23 -9.67
N TRP A 266 -5.77 8.26 -8.68
CA TRP A 266 -6.89 9.21 -8.71
C TRP A 266 -6.38 10.65 -8.70
N LEU A 267 -5.39 10.96 -7.86
CA LEU A 267 -4.79 12.29 -7.77
C LEU A 267 -4.09 12.71 -9.07
N ILE A 268 -3.21 11.87 -9.63
CA ILE A 268 -2.44 12.21 -10.83
C ILE A 268 -3.33 12.42 -12.05
N SER A 269 -4.45 11.71 -12.13
CA SER A 269 -5.48 11.89 -13.17
C SER A 269 -6.22 13.24 -13.09
N ASN A 270 -5.84 14.11 -12.15
CA ASN A 270 -6.57 15.30 -11.73
C ASN A 270 -7.98 14.96 -11.27
N ARG A 271 -8.10 13.89 -10.48
CA ARG A 271 -9.36 13.45 -9.87
C ARG A 271 -10.45 13.13 -10.92
N THR A 272 -10.04 12.64 -12.08
CA THR A 272 -10.99 12.32 -13.18
C THR A 272 -11.29 10.83 -13.27
N GLU A 273 -10.39 9.96 -12.81
CA GLU A 273 -10.61 8.51 -12.77
C GLU A 273 -11.23 8.07 -11.44
N GLU A 274 -12.51 8.41 -11.22
CA GLU A 274 -13.25 8.12 -9.97
C GLU A 274 -13.27 6.65 -9.53
N LYS A 275 -13.06 5.70 -10.45
CA LYS A 275 -12.91 4.27 -10.13
C LYS A 275 -11.84 4.03 -9.06
N TYR A 276 -10.71 4.74 -9.14
CA TYR A 276 -9.59 4.60 -8.22
C TYR A 276 -9.91 5.16 -6.84
N LYS A 277 -10.63 6.28 -6.75
CA LYS A 277 -11.14 6.79 -5.47
C LYS A 277 -12.08 5.80 -4.81
N ASN A 278 -13.01 5.22 -5.55
CA ASN A 278 -13.93 4.22 -5.03
C ASN A 278 -13.17 2.98 -4.52
N TRP A 279 -12.21 2.47 -5.30
CA TRP A 279 -11.37 1.35 -4.88
C TRP A 279 -10.56 1.65 -3.62
N TYR A 280 -9.95 2.84 -3.54
CA TYR A 280 -9.27 3.33 -2.33
C TYR A 280 -10.20 3.30 -1.11
N GLN A 281 -11.40 3.88 -1.23
CA GLN A 281 -12.36 3.96 -0.11
C GLN A 281 -12.83 2.57 0.35
N VAL A 282 -13.09 1.66 -0.58
CA VAL A 282 -13.46 0.27 -0.26
C VAL A 282 -12.29 -0.45 0.43
N SER A 283 -11.05 -0.25 -0.04
CA SER A 283 -9.85 -0.82 0.59
C SER A 283 -9.60 -0.28 1.99
N VAL A 284 -9.70 1.03 2.22
CA VAL A 284 -9.56 1.62 3.57
C VAL A 284 -10.56 1.00 4.55
N ASN A 285 -11.81 0.82 4.13
CA ASN A 285 -12.83 0.15 4.95
C ASN A 285 -12.47 -1.31 5.23
N GLY A 286 -12.02 -2.06 4.21
CA GLY A 286 -11.57 -3.45 4.35
C GLY A 286 -10.41 -3.58 5.34
N ILE A 287 -9.39 -2.74 5.19
CA ILE A 287 -8.22 -2.67 6.08
C ILE A 287 -8.64 -2.34 7.52
N ARG A 288 -9.48 -1.32 7.71
CA ARG A 288 -9.97 -0.93 9.05
C ARG A 288 -10.70 -2.05 9.78
N ARG A 289 -11.40 -2.91 9.04
CA ARG A 289 -12.14 -4.05 9.59
C ARG A 289 -11.21 -5.24 9.86
N ALA A 290 -10.34 -5.57 8.91
CA ALA A 290 -9.58 -6.81 8.94
C ALA A 290 -8.24 -6.68 9.67
N PHE A 291 -7.55 -5.55 9.53
CA PHE A 291 -6.13 -5.43 9.87
C PHE A 291 -5.88 -4.65 11.16
N VAL A 292 -6.73 -3.70 11.50
CA VAL A 292 -6.51 -2.82 12.65
C VAL A 292 -6.71 -3.58 13.96
N GLY A 293 -5.69 -3.54 14.82
CA GLY A 293 -5.71 -4.10 16.17
C GLY A 293 -5.09 -3.15 17.20
N GLN A 294 -5.17 -3.52 18.48
CA GLN A 294 -4.58 -2.76 19.58
C GLN A 294 -3.61 -3.64 20.39
N SER A 295 -2.46 -3.07 20.74
CA SER A 295 -1.42 -3.73 21.53
C SER A 295 -1.75 -3.77 23.03
N ARG A 296 -0.92 -4.45 23.81
CA ARG A 296 -0.88 -4.39 25.27
C ARG A 296 0.58 -4.17 25.72
N PRO A 297 0.81 -3.37 26.79
CA PRO A 297 -0.20 -2.77 27.66
C PRO A 297 -0.72 -1.40 27.22
N SER A 298 -0.06 -0.73 26.27
CA SER A 298 -0.29 0.70 25.99
C SER A 298 -1.47 0.97 25.05
N ASN A 299 -2.07 -0.07 24.47
CA ASN A 299 -3.18 0.02 23.49
C ASN A 299 -2.81 0.80 22.22
N PHE A 300 -1.56 0.69 21.75
CA PHE A 300 -1.14 1.23 20.46
C PHE A 300 -1.87 0.55 19.31
N THR A 301 -2.34 1.34 18.36
CA THR A 301 -3.07 0.85 17.18
C THR A 301 -2.09 0.35 16.13
N PHE A 302 -2.24 -0.87 15.62
CA PHE A 302 -1.34 -1.43 14.61
C PHE A 302 -2.13 -2.13 13.49
N VAL A 303 -1.47 -2.43 12.37
CA VAL A 303 -2.03 -3.25 11.29
C VAL A 303 -1.38 -4.64 11.28
N ARG A 304 -2.19 -5.69 11.29
CA ARG A 304 -1.72 -7.09 11.21
C ARG A 304 -1.72 -7.62 9.79
N GLU A 305 -0.87 -8.59 9.51
CA GLU A 305 -1.03 -9.46 8.35
C GLU A 305 -2.19 -10.45 8.52
N VAL A 306 -2.83 -10.83 7.40
CA VAL A 306 -3.79 -11.94 7.40
C VAL A 306 -3.44 -13.00 6.34
N ARG A 307 -3.66 -14.27 6.69
CA ARG A 307 -3.19 -15.43 5.93
C ARG A 307 -4.25 -16.14 5.08
N THR A 308 -5.53 -15.82 5.26
CA THR A 308 -6.63 -16.46 4.51
C THR A 308 -7.58 -15.40 3.97
N TRP A 309 -7.55 -15.20 2.66
CA TRP A 309 -8.33 -14.19 1.96
C TRP A 309 -9.82 -14.55 1.87
N GLU A 310 -10.17 -15.79 1.51
CA GLU A 310 -11.55 -16.21 1.27
C GLU A 310 -12.45 -16.06 2.51
N SER A 311 -11.89 -16.30 3.69
CA SER A 311 -12.63 -16.14 4.95
C SER A 311 -12.90 -14.67 5.27
N ILE A 312 -12.05 -13.75 4.80
CA ILE A 312 -12.20 -12.30 5.02
C ILE A 312 -13.09 -11.65 3.98
N SER A 313 -13.01 -12.05 2.71
CA SER A 313 -13.89 -11.52 1.68
C SER A 313 -15.36 -11.75 2.05
N GLN A 314 -15.69 -12.94 2.57
CA GLN A 314 -17.03 -13.27 3.09
C GLN A 314 -17.45 -12.37 4.27
N LEU A 315 -16.53 -12.06 5.19
CA LEU A 315 -16.77 -11.15 6.33
C LEU A 315 -17.05 -9.71 5.89
N VAL A 316 -16.34 -9.22 4.89
CA VAL A 316 -16.52 -7.84 4.42
C VAL A 316 -17.77 -7.72 3.53
N GLN A 317 -18.12 -8.77 2.79
CA GLN A 317 -19.33 -8.82 1.96
C GLN A 317 -20.63 -8.98 2.75
N SER A 318 -20.59 -9.46 4.01
CA SER A 318 -21.79 -9.84 4.75
C SER A 318 -22.72 -8.69 5.18
N ASP A 319 -22.35 -7.43 4.90
CA ASP A 319 -23.23 -6.25 4.97
C ASP A 319 -24.50 -6.36 4.07
N ARG A 320 -24.67 -7.44 3.28
CA ARG A 320 -25.79 -7.68 2.35
C ARG A 320 -26.77 -8.81 2.72
N TRP A 321 -26.63 -9.49 3.86
CA TRP A 321 -27.57 -10.56 4.22
C TRP A 321 -28.81 -10.02 4.92
N LEU A 322 -29.89 -9.83 4.15
CA LEU A 322 -31.26 -9.87 4.67
C LEU A 322 -31.67 -11.34 4.80
N TRP A 323 -32.01 -11.75 6.01
CA TRP A 323 -32.56 -13.08 6.31
C TRP A 323 -34.00 -13.18 5.77
N ASP A 324 -34.27 -14.17 4.91
CA ASP A 324 -35.60 -14.57 4.42
C ASP A 324 -36.03 -15.86 5.16
N PRO A 325 -37.01 -15.80 6.09
CA PRO A 325 -37.42 -16.94 6.91
C PRO A 325 -38.14 -18.05 6.13
N ASP A 326 -38.63 -17.80 4.92
CA ASP A 326 -39.61 -18.68 4.27
C ASP A 326 -38.99 -19.80 3.39
N ASN A 327 -37.65 -19.89 3.31
CA ASN A 327 -36.98 -20.78 2.35
C ASN A 327 -35.93 -21.73 2.95
N LEU A 328 -36.16 -22.22 4.19
CA LEU A 328 -35.36 -23.29 4.79
C LEU A 328 -35.96 -24.66 4.48
N THR A 329 -35.57 -25.25 3.34
CA THR A 329 -35.81 -26.69 3.09
C THR A 329 -34.70 -27.54 3.70
N THR A 330 -35.11 -28.58 4.42
CA THR A 330 -34.41 -29.36 5.45
C THR A 330 -33.26 -30.28 4.99
N GLU A 331 -32.52 -29.99 3.93
CA GLU A 331 -31.44 -30.90 3.47
C GLU A 331 -30.06 -30.28 3.19
N GLU A 332 -29.84 -28.97 3.39
CA GLU A 332 -28.51 -28.38 3.15
C GLU A 332 -27.86 -27.79 4.42
N SER A 333 -26.82 -28.50 4.87
CA SER A 333 -25.65 -28.10 5.67
C SER A 333 -25.80 -27.76 7.17
N PRO A 334 -25.02 -28.42 8.07
CA PRO A 334 -25.03 -28.16 9.50
C PRO A 334 -24.17 -26.94 9.86
N GLY A 335 -24.80 -25.86 10.31
CA GLY A 335 -24.10 -24.69 10.87
C GLY A 335 -23.47 -24.99 12.24
N LEU A 336 -22.36 -24.32 12.56
CA LEU A 336 -21.77 -24.30 13.91
C LEU A 336 -22.59 -23.35 14.79
N ALA A 337 -23.03 -23.84 15.95
CA ALA A 337 -23.68 -23.02 16.98
C ALA A 337 -22.67 -22.71 18.09
N PHE A 338 -22.57 -21.44 18.49
CA PHE A 338 -21.66 -20.98 19.53
C PHE A 338 -22.43 -20.63 20.80
N PHE A 339 -21.81 -20.91 21.95
CA PHE A 339 -22.38 -20.71 23.27
C PHE A 339 -21.58 -19.64 24.00
N PHE A 340 -22.22 -18.52 24.33
CA PHE A 340 -21.60 -17.48 25.14
C PHE A 340 -22.38 -17.29 26.43
N GLN A 341 -21.64 -17.38 27.54
CA GLN A 341 -22.14 -17.00 28.86
C GLN A 341 -21.65 -15.59 29.16
N PHE A 342 -22.55 -14.63 29.20
CA PHE A 342 -22.21 -13.26 29.54
C PHE A 342 -22.41 -13.03 31.05
N HIS A 343 -21.34 -12.65 31.74
CA HIS A 343 -21.38 -12.29 33.16
C HIS A 343 -21.76 -10.82 33.38
N ASP A 344 -21.77 -10.01 32.32
CA ASP A 344 -22.17 -8.61 32.33
C ASP A 344 -23.64 -8.49 31.91
N ALA A 345 -24.49 -8.04 32.83
CA ALA A 345 -25.93 -7.89 32.63
C ALA A 345 -26.28 -6.84 31.56
N GLN A 346 -25.39 -5.87 31.31
CA GLN A 346 -25.61 -4.82 30.32
C GLN A 346 -25.34 -5.34 28.90
N ILE A 347 -24.35 -6.23 28.74
CA ILE A 347 -24.09 -6.92 27.47
C ILE A 347 -25.26 -7.84 27.10
N ALA A 348 -25.79 -8.57 28.08
CA ALA A 348 -26.97 -9.40 27.89
C ALA A 348 -28.21 -8.61 27.46
N SER A 349 -28.43 -7.44 28.08
CA SER A 349 -29.53 -6.53 27.75
C SER A 349 -29.42 -6.00 26.32
N ASN A 350 -28.23 -5.54 25.92
CA ASN A 350 -28.00 -4.98 24.57
C ASN A 350 -28.17 -6.04 23.46
N LEU A 351 -27.74 -7.28 23.71
CA LEU A 351 -27.94 -8.39 22.77
C LEU A 351 -29.42 -8.81 22.68
N SER A 352 -30.17 -8.70 23.78
CA SER A 352 -31.61 -8.94 23.80
C SER A 352 -32.40 -7.84 23.07
N GLU A 353 -32.01 -6.58 23.20
CA GLU A 353 -32.60 -5.45 22.45
C GLU A 353 -32.37 -5.58 20.94
N LEU A 354 -31.14 -5.95 20.53
CA LEU A 354 -30.80 -6.22 19.12
C LEU A 354 -31.62 -7.37 18.50
N GLY A 355 -31.90 -8.42 19.28
CA GLY A 355 -32.77 -9.52 18.84
C GLY A 355 -34.26 -9.12 18.71
N GLN A 356 -34.72 -8.16 19.51
CA GLN A 356 -36.07 -7.62 19.43
C GLN A 356 -36.24 -6.61 18.28
N GLU A 357 -35.22 -5.80 17.98
CA GLU A 357 -35.24 -4.91 16.81
C GLU A 357 -35.28 -5.71 15.50
N ALA A 358 -34.48 -6.77 15.38
CA ALA A 358 -34.43 -7.63 14.21
C ALA A 358 -35.76 -8.36 13.92
N SER A 359 -36.55 -8.65 14.95
CA SER A 359 -37.89 -9.27 14.82
C SER A 359 -39.01 -8.25 14.55
N SER A 360 -38.79 -6.97 14.85
CA SER A 360 -39.75 -5.89 14.59
C SER A 360 -39.66 -5.29 13.18
N SER A 361 -38.53 -5.47 12.49
CA SER A 361 -38.29 -4.95 11.13
C SER A 361 -38.76 -5.88 10.00
N SER A 362 -39.06 -7.15 10.28
CA SER A 362 -39.69 -8.07 9.34
C SER A 362 -41.21 -7.93 9.45
N GLY A 363 -41.80 -7.11 8.58
CA GLY A 363 -43.25 -6.92 8.51
C GLY A 363 -43.99 -8.20 8.11
N SER A 364 -44.29 -9.07 9.07
CA SER A 364 -45.35 -10.07 8.97
C SER A 364 -46.14 -10.10 10.28
N ALA A 365 -47.16 -9.26 10.36
CA ALA A 365 -48.27 -9.50 11.25
C ALA A 365 -49.06 -10.68 10.69
N ASP A 366 -48.74 -11.91 11.11
CA ASP A 366 -49.65 -13.07 11.19
C ASP A 366 -48.89 -14.36 11.53
N ALA A 367 -48.45 -14.51 12.79
CA ALA A 367 -48.15 -15.82 13.38
C ALA A 367 -48.09 -15.75 14.93
N ALA A 368 -49.04 -15.08 15.56
CA ALA A 368 -49.13 -15.01 17.02
C ALA A 368 -50.56 -15.35 17.50
N THR A 369 -51.04 -16.55 17.16
CA THR A 369 -52.19 -17.14 17.86
C THR A 369 -51.94 -18.62 18.09
N GLY A 370 -51.43 -18.94 19.27
CA GLY A 370 -51.36 -20.32 19.73
C GLY A 370 -50.28 -20.55 20.77
N LEU A 371 -50.39 -19.89 21.93
CA LEU A 371 -49.87 -20.35 23.22
C LEU A 371 -50.40 -19.41 24.31
N SER A 372 -51.71 -19.49 24.58
CA SER A 372 -52.29 -18.95 25.80
C SER A 372 -51.92 -19.87 26.97
N GLY A 373 -50.78 -19.59 27.61
CA GLY A 373 -50.41 -20.14 28.90
C GLY A 373 -50.09 -18.97 29.83
N GLN A 374 -51.03 -18.61 30.71
CA GLN A 374 -50.77 -17.66 31.78
C GLN A 374 -49.69 -18.21 32.71
N GLY A 375 -48.50 -17.63 32.64
CA GLY A 375 -47.45 -17.73 33.64
C GLY A 375 -46.81 -16.35 33.76
N SER A 376 -47.01 -15.70 34.90
CA SER A 376 -46.38 -14.42 35.22
C SER A 376 -44.84 -14.57 35.17
N ALA A 377 -44.21 -14.03 34.13
CA ALA A 377 -42.77 -13.85 34.11
C ALA A 377 -42.43 -12.77 35.17
N SER A 378 -41.70 -13.17 36.19
CA SER A 378 -41.03 -12.23 37.10
C SER A 378 -39.90 -11.54 36.33
N GLU A 379 -39.68 -10.26 36.63
CA GLU A 379 -38.50 -9.53 36.14
C GLU A 379 -37.22 -10.32 36.43
N PRO A 380 -36.26 -10.37 35.49
CA PRO A 380 -34.99 -11.05 35.73
C PRO A 380 -34.26 -10.34 36.87
N SER A 381 -33.96 -11.09 37.93
CA SER A 381 -33.16 -10.59 39.04
C SER A 381 -31.78 -10.16 38.54
N HIS A 382 -31.38 -8.93 38.90
CA HIS A 382 -30.03 -8.42 38.68
C HIS A 382 -29.00 -9.41 39.27
N GLY A 383 -28.28 -10.12 38.41
CA GLY A 383 -27.16 -10.99 38.80
C GLY A 383 -27.17 -12.41 38.22
N SER A 384 -28.18 -12.82 37.44
CA SER A 384 -28.16 -14.15 36.81
C SER A 384 -27.49 -14.09 35.42
N PRO A 385 -26.54 -14.99 35.09
CA PRO A 385 -25.90 -15.02 33.77
C PRO A 385 -26.94 -15.32 32.69
N ALA A 386 -27.05 -14.43 31.70
CA ALA A 386 -27.91 -14.63 30.55
C ALA A 386 -27.13 -15.41 29.48
N TRP A 387 -27.79 -16.41 28.92
CA TRP A 387 -27.27 -17.21 27.81
C TRP A 387 -27.88 -16.70 26.52
N ALA A 388 -27.04 -16.33 25.55
CA ALA A 388 -27.48 -16.01 24.19
C ALA A 388 -26.87 -17.04 23.22
N TYR A 389 -27.65 -17.46 22.23
CA TYR A 389 -27.19 -18.38 21.21
C TYR A 389 -26.93 -17.61 19.93
N ILE A 390 -25.75 -17.84 19.37
CA ILE A 390 -25.37 -17.28 18.09
C ILE A 390 -25.30 -18.45 17.11
N LEU A 391 -26.26 -18.49 16.19
CA LEU A 391 -26.32 -19.46 15.10
C LEU A 391 -25.58 -18.86 13.91
N MET A 392 -24.54 -19.55 13.46
CA MET A 392 -23.70 -19.09 12.35
C MET A 392 -23.70 -20.13 11.25
N PRO A 393 -24.36 -19.86 10.11
CA PRO A 393 -24.27 -20.74 8.96
C PRO A 393 -22.85 -20.64 8.39
N SER A 394 -22.09 -21.73 8.50
CA SER A 394 -20.78 -21.95 7.86
C SER A 394 -19.69 -20.92 8.18
N LEU A 395 -18.92 -21.16 9.24
CA LEU A 395 -17.66 -20.44 9.48
C LEU A 395 -16.46 -21.35 9.29
N SER A 396 -15.46 -20.86 8.56
CA SER A 396 -14.08 -21.32 8.73
C SER A 396 -13.57 -20.82 10.09
N ALA A 397 -12.49 -21.44 10.59
CA ALA A 397 -11.91 -21.08 11.88
C ALA A 397 -11.54 -19.59 12.01
N ASN A 398 -11.15 -18.93 10.90
CA ASN A 398 -10.73 -17.53 10.91
C ASN A 398 -11.92 -16.56 10.97
N THR A 399 -13.07 -16.95 10.41
CA THR A 399 -14.30 -16.16 10.44
C THR A 399 -14.86 -16.04 11.85
N ALA A 400 -14.71 -17.09 12.67
CA ALA A 400 -15.02 -17.06 14.09
C ALA A 400 -14.12 -16.08 14.88
N CYS A 401 -12.86 -15.90 14.48
CA CYS A 401 -11.91 -15.04 15.19
C CYS A 401 -12.19 -13.56 14.97
N VAL A 402 -12.55 -13.17 13.76
CA VAL A 402 -12.90 -11.78 13.44
C VAL A 402 -14.19 -11.37 14.17
N LEU A 403 -15.20 -12.25 14.22
CA LEU A 403 -16.41 -11.98 14.98
C LEU A 403 -16.11 -11.78 16.48
N MET A 404 -15.27 -12.65 17.06
CA MET A 404 -14.88 -12.53 18.47
C MET A 404 -14.15 -11.23 18.75
N GLU A 405 -13.30 -10.75 17.84
CA GLU A 405 -12.65 -9.46 17.98
C GLU A 405 -13.60 -8.28 17.90
N LEU A 406 -14.60 -8.32 17.02
CA LEU A 406 -15.62 -7.28 16.93
C LEU A 406 -16.47 -7.21 18.21
N LEU A 407 -16.86 -8.37 18.77
CA LEU A 407 -17.58 -8.45 20.04
C LEU A 407 -16.76 -7.91 21.22
N LEU A 408 -15.49 -8.31 21.33
CA LEU A 408 -14.59 -7.90 22.41
C LEU A 408 -14.15 -6.43 22.31
N SER A 409 -14.12 -5.88 21.10
CA SER A 409 -13.82 -4.45 20.87
C SER A 409 -15.06 -3.56 20.98
N HIS A 410 -16.18 -4.10 21.49
CA HIS A 410 -17.47 -3.41 21.60
C HIS A 410 -18.00 -2.84 20.27
N ARG A 411 -17.56 -3.39 19.13
CA ARG A 411 -18.03 -3.05 17.78
C ARG A 411 -19.30 -3.83 17.46
N TRP A 412 -20.31 -3.71 18.33
CA TRP A 412 -21.53 -4.51 18.31
C TRP A 412 -22.31 -4.40 17.00
N ALA A 413 -22.34 -3.20 16.40
CA ALA A 413 -22.99 -2.96 15.12
C ALA A 413 -22.29 -3.62 13.92
N GLU A 414 -21.02 -4.01 14.05
CA GLU A 414 -20.32 -4.79 13.02
C GLU A 414 -20.38 -6.28 13.32
N ALA A 415 -20.28 -6.66 14.60
CA ALA A 415 -20.46 -8.03 15.04
C ALA A 415 -21.86 -8.56 14.69
N SER A 416 -22.91 -7.76 14.87
CA SER A 416 -24.30 -8.13 14.57
C SER A 416 -24.56 -8.42 13.08
N LYS A 417 -23.68 -8.00 12.19
CA LYS A 417 -23.77 -8.24 10.74
C LYS A 417 -23.12 -9.56 10.31
N MET A 418 -22.51 -10.25 11.26
CA MET A 418 -21.82 -11.52 11.09
C MET A 418 -22.47 -12.66 11.90
N MET A 419 -23.53 -12.36 12.65
CA MET A 419 -24.20 -13.31 13.54
C MET A 419 -25.73 -13.17 13.47
N THR A 420 -26.43 -14.30 13.48
CA THR A 420 -27.88 -14.33 13.75
C THR A 420 -28.06 -14.77 15.20
N ILE A 421 -28.66 -13.89 16.02
CA ILE A 421 -29.02 -14.22 17.40
C ILE A 421 -30.35 -14.95 17.38
N VAL A 422 -30.36 -16.22 17.80
CA VAL A 422 -31.59 -17.00 17.99
C VAL A 422 -31.68 -17.32 19.48
N LEU A 423 -32.87 -17.25 20.07
CA LEU A 423 -33.05 -17.60 21.49
C LEU A 423 -33.92 -18.87 21.63
N PRO A 424 -33.35 -20.09 21.71
CA PRO A 424 -34.07 -21.30 22.07
C PRO A 424 -34.01 -21.61 23.58
N PRO A 425 -34.69 -22.67 24.06
CA PRO A 425 -34.81 -22.99 25.47
C PRO A 425 -33.45 -23.28 26.14
N PRO A 426 -33.35 -23.19 27.48
CA PRO A 426 -32.09 -23.31 28.22
C PRO A 426 -31.35 -24.64 27.98
N TYR A 427 -30.00 -24.62 27.89
CA TYR A 427 -29.09 -25.76 27.64
C TYR A 427 -29.44 -27.07 28.39
N HIS A 428 -29.91 -26.93 29.63
CA HIS A 428 -30.30 -28.04 30.51
C HIS A 428 -31.58 -28.78 30.06
N GLN A 429 -32.30 -28.27 29.06
CA GLN A 429 -33.47 -28.91 28.45
C GLN A 429 -33.11 -29.72 27.19
N LEU A 430 -31.85 -29.72 26.75
CA LEU A 430 -31.38 -30.51 25.61
C LEU A 430 -31.17 -31.99 25.99
N SER A 431 -31.25 -32.88 24.99
CA SER A 431 -30.95 -34.31 25.20
C SER A 431 -29.47 -34.53 25.50
N ALA A 432 -29.15 -35.56 26.31
CA ALA A 432 -27.76 -35.89 26.66
C ALA A 432 -26.87 -36.16 25.43
N ASN A 433 -27.46 -36.67 24.34
CA ASN A 433 -26.75 -36.93 23.09
C ASN A 433 -26.44 -35.62 22.33
N SER A 434 -27.33 -34.62 22.43
CA SER A 434 -27.12 -33.27 21.90
C SER A 434 -26.05 -32.53 22.70
N GLN A 435 -26.10 -32.61 24.04
CA GLN A 435 -25.11 -32.01 24.94
C GLN A 435 -23.72 -32.60 24.71
N HIS A 436 -23.59 -33.93 24.60
CA HIS A 436 -22.29 -34.58 24.36
C HIS A 436 -21.66 -34.20 23.00
N ARG A 437 -22.47 -34.04 21.94
CA ARG A 437 -21.99 -33.58 20.63
C ARG A 437 -21.55 -32.12 20.64
N ILE A 438 -22.23 -31.28 21.43
CA ILE A 438 -21.88 -29.88 21.67
C ILE A 438 -20.55 -29.81 22.44
N ASP A 439 -20.39 -30.55 23.53
CA ASP A 439 -19.17 -30.58 24.33
C ASP A 439 -17.95 -31.08 23.52
N ALA A 440 -18.16 -32.08 22.63
CA ALA A 440 -17.12 -32.58 21.74
C ALA A 440 -16.71 -31.58 20.63
N MET A 441 -17.60 -30.68 20.22
CA MET A 441 -17.29 -29.60 19.26
C MET A 441 -16.60 -28.40 19.93
N ILE A 442 -16.91 -28.13 21.21
CA ILE A 442 -16.39 -26.96 21.96
C ILE A 442 -14.99 -27.23 22.54
N GLY A 443 -14.72 -28.44 23.02
CA GLY A 443 -13.60 -28.71 23.93
C GLY A 443 -12.19 -28.78 23.34
N GLY A 444 -12.02 -28.82 22.01
CA GLY A 444 -10.70 -29.08 21.41
C GLY A 444 -10.30 -28.19 20.23
N GLN A 445 -11.24 -27.56 19.52
CA GLN A 445 -10.92 -26.81 18.30
C GLN A 445 -10.90 -25.29 18.50
N LEU A 446 -11.67 -24.74 19.46
CA LEU A 446 -11.83 -23.29 19.61
C LEU A 446 -10.72 -22.60 20.41
N GLN A 447 -10.03 -23.31 21.31
CA GLN A 447 -8.88 -22.76 22.03
C GLN A 447 -7.64 -22.56 21.13
N ASP A 448 -7.49 -23.37 20.09
CA ASP A 448 -6.32 -23.31 19.20
C ASP A 448 -6.47 -22.27 18.07
N LEU A 449 -7.70 -21.93 17.68
CA LEU A 449 -7.96 -21.24 16.42
C LEU A 449 -8.08 -19.71 16.51
N CYS A 450 -8.56 -19.14 17.63
CA CYS A 450 -8.78 -17.68 17.74
C CYS A 450 -8.03 -16.98 18.88
N TRP A 451 -7.31 -17.73 19.72
CA TRP A 451 -6.63 -17.21 20.90
C TRP A 451 -5.17 -17.66 21.04
N SER A 452 -4.62 -18.40 20.08
CA SER A 452 -3.24 -18.92 20.18
C SER A 452 -2.17 -17.88 19.82
N ARG A 453 -2.52 -16.76 19.17
CA ARG A 453 -1.55 -15.70 18.82
C ARG A 453 -1.66 -14.52 19.76
N GLU A 454 -0.79 -14.53 20.75
CA GLU A 454 -0.48 -13.38 21.60
C GLU A 454 0.23 -12.25 20.86
N GLU A 455 0.68 -12.48 19.63
CA GLU A 455 1.53 -11.58 18.86
C GLU A 455 1.16 -11.52 17.38
N PHE A 456 1.16 -10.31 16.82
CA PHE A 456 0.81 -10.05 15.42
C PHE A 456 1.95 -9.32 14.70
N LYS A 457 2.32 -9.82 13.52
CA LYS A 457 3.37 -9.22 12.71
C LYS A 457 2.86 -7.94 12.02
N MET A 458 3.68 -6.90 12.05
CA MET A 458 3.57 -5.69 11.25
C MET A 458 4.95 -5.37 10.68
N ASP A 459 5.03 -5.20 9.37
CA ASP A 459 6.24 -4.74 8.69
C ASP A 459 6.39 -3.22 8.87
N HIS A 460 7.63 -2.72 8.91
CA HIS A 460 7.90 -1.29 8.86
C HIS A 460 7.32 -0.67 7.58
N LEU A 461 7.32 -1.43 6.47
CA LEU A 461 6.67 -1.04 5.22
C LEU A 461 5.22 -0.59 5.45
N SER A 462 4.46 -1.26 6.33
CA SER A 462 3.07 -0.88 6.64
C SER A 462 2.91 0.52 7.25
N CYS A 463 3.99 1.17 7.66
CA CYS A 463 4.00 2.55 8.11
C CYS A 463 3.80 3.58 6.99
N PHE A 464 3.65 3.19 5.72
CA PHE A 464 3.21 4.08 4.64
C PHE A 464 1.72 4.46 4.78
N PHE A 465 0.91 3.50 5.26
CA PHE A 465 -0.55 3.57 5.22
C PHE A 465 -1.15 4.75 6.00
N PRO A 466 -0.63 5.15 7.18
CA PRO A 466 -1.10 6.34 7.88
C PRO A 466 -0.93 7.62 7.05
N GLY A 467 0.18 7.75 6.32
CA GLY A 467 0.44 8.83 5.37
C GLY A 467 -0.56 8.83 4.23
N VAL A 468 -0.90 7.66 3.69
CA VAL A 468 -1.95 7.51 2.67
C VAL A 468 -3.32 7.94 3.19
N LEU A 469 -3.70 7.57 4.41
CA LEU A 469 -4.94 8.01 5.05
C LEU A 469 -4.98 9.54 5.20
N ALA A 470 -3.90 10.13 5.72
CA ALA A 470 -3.79 11.58 5.90
C ALA A 470 -3.80 12.32 4.55
N LEU A 471 -3.13 11.79 3.51
CA LEU A 471 -3.19 12.31 2.15
C LEU A 471 -4.62 12.23 1.61
N GLY A 472 -5.34 11.14 1.86
CA GLY A 472 -6.74 10.98 1.48
C GLY A 472 -7.64 12.04 2.12
N VAL A 473 -7.38 12.41 3.38
CA VAL A 473 -8.07 13.51 4.08
C VAL A 473 -7.71 14.86 3.48
N LEU A 474 -6.42 15.15 3.30
CA LEU A 474 -5.89 16.41 2.74
C LEU A 474 -6.42 16.70 1.34
N THR A 475 -6.68 15.66 0.54
CA THR A 475 -7.06 15.78 -0.88
C THR A 475 -8.54 15.54 -1.16
N GLY A 476 -9.34 15.24 -0.13
CA GLY A 476 -10.78 15.00 -0.25
C GLY A 476 -11.17 13.63 -0.81
N ALA A 477 -10.26 12.64 -0.74
CA ALA A 477 -10.53 11.26 -1.11
C ALA A 477 -11.22 10.47 0.02
N ALA A 478 -10.91 10.78 1.27
CA ALA A 478 -11.42 10.07 2.45
C ALA A 478 -12.96 10.04 2.48
N ALA A 479 -13.53 8.85 2.72
CA ALA A 479 -14.97 8.67 2.85
C ALA A 479 -15.46 9.11 4.23
N GLN A 480 -14.65 8.88 5.26
CA GLN A 480 -14.92 9.27 6.64
C GLN A 480 -13.74 10.09 7.19
N PRO A 481 -13.55 11.36 6.76
CA PRO A 481 -12.31 12.10 7.00
C PRO A 481 -11.88 12.20 8.46
N ALA A 482 -12.84 12.41 9.38
CA ALA A 482 -12.53 12.50 10.82
C ALA A 482 -12.10 11.16 11.44
N GLU A 483 -12.66 10.04 10.97
CA GLU A 483 -12.28 8.70 11.46
C GLU A 483 -10.98 8.23 10.83
N GLU A 484 -10.80 8.45 9.54
CA GLU A 484 -9.56 8.13 8.81
C GLU A 484 -8.39 8.95 9.35
N LEU A 485 -8.58 10.25 9.65
CA LEU A 485 -7.53 11.06 10.28
C LEU A 485 -7.17 10.56 11.67
N ARG A 486 -8.15 10.19 12.52
CA ARG A 486 -7.86 9.61 13.84
C ARG A 486 -7.09 8.30 13.73
N LEU A 487 -7.52 7.41 12.84
CA LEU A 487 -6.80 6.16 12.58
C LEU A 487 -5.38 6.42 12.08
N ALA A 488 -5.19 7.41 11.21
CA ALA A 488 -3.87 7.84 10.75
C ALA A 488 -3.01 8.32 11.93
N GLN A 489 -3.54 9.17 12.81
CA GLN A 489 -2.82 9.66 13.99
C GLN A 489 -2.38 8.52 14.91
N ASP A 490 -3.28 7.57 15.21
CA ASP A 490 -3.00 6.44 16.09
C ASP A 490 -1.95 5.48 15.49
N LEU A 491 -2.06 5.17 14.19
CA LEU A 491 -1.10 4.31 13.51
C LEU A 491 0.27 5.00 13.34
N THR A 492 0.30 6.31 13.05
CA THR A 492 1.55 7.07 12.99
C THR A 492 2.27 7.11 14.34
N GLU A 493 1.53 7.21 15.46
CA GLU A 493 2.14 7.07 16.78
C GLU A 493 2.81 5.70 16.93
N SER A 494 2.12 4.61 16.60
CA SER A 494 2.70 3.26 16.67
C SER A 494 3.94 3.09 15.79
N CYS A 495 3.94 3.66 14.58
CA CYS A 495 5.11 3.68 13.70
C CYS A 495 6.27 4.50 14.27
N ALA A 496 6.00 5.65 14.89
CA ALA A 496 7.04 6.39 15.62
C ALA A 496 7.57 5.57 16.81
N ARG A 497 6.70 4.87 17.54
CA ARG A 497 7.09 3.99 18.66
C ARG A 497 7.98 2.84 18.22
N MET A 498 7.77 2.27 17.02
CA MET A 498 8.67 1.27 16.45
C MET A 498 10.11 1.77 16.34
N TRP A 499 10.34 3.06 16.13
CA TRP A 499 11.66 3.68 16.22
C TRP A 499 12.04 4.01 17.66
N LEU A 500 11.23 4.86 18.32
CA LEU A 500 11.58 5.50 19.59
C LEU A 500 11.76 4.51 20.76
N ASP A 501 10.97 3.44 20.77
CA ASP A 501 10.99 2.45 21.85
C ASP A 501 11.90 1.25 21.50
N SER A 502 12.42 1.18 20.27
CA SER A 502 13.44 0.21 19.89
C SER A 502 14.82 0.60 20.43
N PRO A 503 15.70 -0.38 20.71
CA PRO A 503 17.04 -0.06 21.18
C PRO A 503 17.75 0.88 20.20
N ARG A 504 18.42 1.91 20.74
CA ARG A 504 19.13 2.94 19.98
C ARG A 504 18.26 3.81 19.07
N GLY A 505 16.94 3.70 19.18
CA GLY A 505 16.04 4.52 18.38
C GLY A 505 15.98 4.12 16.91
N LEU A 506 16.33 2.87 16.55
CA LEU A 506 16.30 2.35 15.18
C LEU A 506 15.21 1.30 15.03
N ALA A 507 14.29 1.49 14.08
CA ALA A 507 13.22 0.52 13.86
C ALA A 507 13.73 -0.75 13.15
N PRO A 508 13.34 -1.94 13.63
CA PRO A 508 13.53 -3.20 12.91
C PRO A 508 12.62 -3.28 11.67
N GLU A 509 12.96 -4.14 10.72
CA GLU A 509 12.21 -4.38 9.48
C GLU A 509 10.75 -4.83 9.75
N SER A 510 10.56 -5.61 10.80
CA SER A 510 9.22 -5.99 11.27
C SER A 510 9.20 -6.15 12.79
N VAL A 511 8.02 -5.91 13.36
CA VAL A 511 7.74 -6.15 14.78
C VAL A 511 6.59 -7.13 14.97
N LEU A 512 6.60 -7.80 16.12
CA LEU A 512 5.48 -8.53 16.66
C LEU A 512 4.82 -7.67 17.74
N TRP A 513 3.62 -7.17 17.45
CA TRP A 513 2.79 -6.45 18.41
C TRP A 513 2.14 -7.41 19.39
N ASN A 514 2.38 -7.18 20.67
CA ASN A 514 1.89 -7.99 21.76
C ASN A 514 0.43 -7.64 22.09
N ARG A 515 -0.39 -8.67 22.31
CA ARG A 515 -1.75 -8.57 22.86
C ARG A 515 -1.93 -9.38 24.15
N ALA A 516 -0.90 -10.11 24.59
CA ALA A 516 -0.95 -10.81 25.87
C ALA A 516 -1.00 -9.80 27.03
N PRO A 517 -1.95 -9.94 27.97
CA PRO A 517 -2.11 -9.02 29.09
C PRO A 517 -0.94 -9.06 30.09
N GLN A 518 -0.14 -10.12 30.07
CA GLN A 518 0.94 -10.35 31.05
C GLN A 518 2.32 -9.83 30.61
N ARG A 519 2.49 -9.36 29.37
CA ARG A 519 3.78 -8.87 28.88
C ARG A 519 3.92 -7.37 29.10
N SER A 520 5.15 -6.94 29.39
CA SER A 520 5.47 -5.55 29.75
C SER A 520 5.82 -4.63 28.59
N ARG A 521 5.96 -5.16 27.37
CA ARG A 521 6.30 -4.38 26.16
C ARG A 521 5.23 -4.56 25.09
N ASP A 522 4.96 -3.48 24.36
CA ASP A 522 3.97 -3.45 23.29
C ASP A 522 4.39 -4.20 22.03
N PHE A 523 5.69 -4.28 21.76
CA PHE A 523 6.20 -5.05 20.63
C PHE A 523 7.63 -5.56 20.85
N ARG A 524 8.05 -6.48 19.98
CA ARG A 524 9.45 -6.93 19.85
C ARG A 524 9.76 -7.31 18.41
N ALA A 525 11.02 -7.23 18.00
CA ALA A 525 11.48 -7.83 16.74
C ALA A 525 11.57 -9.36 16.86
N THR A 526 11.42 -10.07 15.75
CA THR A 526 11.86 -11.47 15.67
C THR A 526 13.34 -11.51 15.29
N PRO A 527 14.11 -12.55 15.65
CA PRO A 527 15.53 -12.64 15.28
C PRO A 527 15.84 -12.54 13.77
N LYS A 528 14.83 -12.70 12.89
CA LYS A 528 14.99 -12.55 11.44
C LYS A 528 14.71 -11.14 10.94
N ASP A 529 14.01 -10.35 11.73
CA ASP A 529 13.48 -9.05 11.35
C ASP A 529 14.17 -7.91 12.12
N THR A 530 15.25 -8.18 12.86
CA THR A 530 15.97 -7.20 13.70
C THR A 530 16.77 -6.15 12.93
N HIS A 531 16.90 -6.28 11.63
CA HIS A 531 17.69 -5.38 10.82
C HIS A 531 16.98 -4.05 10.56
N CYS A 532 17.74 -2.98 10.36
CA CYS A 532 17.22 -1.66 10.02
C CYS A 532 17.86 -1.20 8.71
N SER A 533 17.05 -1.10 7.66
CA SER A 533 17.49 -0.65 6.33
C SER A 533 17.36 0.86 6.13
N LEU A 534 17.08 1.62 7.20
CA LEU A 534 16.91 3.09 7.19
C LEU A 534 15.73 3.56 6.31
N ARG A 535 14.67 2.74 6.27
CA ARG A 535 13.51 2.93 5.39
C ARG A 535 12.66 4.17 5.71
N PRO A 536 11.96 4.73 4.72
CA PRO A 536 11.31 6.04 4.83
C PRO A 536 9.89 6.03 5.39
N GLU A 537 9.19 4.89 5.45
CA GLU A 537 7.71 4.90 5.50
C GLU A 537 7.16 5.58 6.77
N ALA A 538 7.86 5.45 7.90
CA ALA A 538 7.52 6.18 9.11
C ALA A 538 7.68 7.70 8.94
N VAL A 539 8.80 8.18 8.37
CA VAL A 539 9.05 9.62 8.19
C VAL A 539 8.20 10.23 7.08
N GLU A 540 7.82 9.46 6.06
CA GLU A 540 6.79 9.83 5.08
C GLU A 540 5.46 10.12 5.77
N SER A 541 5.00 9.17 6.59
CA SER A 541 3.76 9.33 7.37
C SER A 541 3.82 10.53 8.32
N LEU A 542 4.93 10.72 9.03
CA LEU A 542 5.12 11.90 9.89
C LEU A 542 4.93 13.21 9.12
N TRP A 543 5.44 13.29 7.89
CA TRP A 543 5.28 14.48 7.05
C TRP A 543 3.82 14.72 6.67
N TYR A 544 3.10 13.72 6.14
CA TYR A 544 1.68 13.90 5.80
C TYR A 544 0.82 14.25 7.03
N LEU A 545 1.11 13.67 8.20
CA LEU A 545 0.39 13.98 9.43
C LEU A 545 0.70 15.39 9.93
N TYR A 546 1.95 15.85 9.79
CA TYR A 546 2.30 17.26 10.07
C TYR A 546 1.52 18.20 9.16
N LEU A 547 1.41 17.90 7.85
CA LEU A 547 0.59 18.69 6.91
C LEU A 547 -0.89 18.70 7.29
N ALA A 548 -1.44 17.55 7.67
CA ALA A 548 -2.86 17.41 7.99
C ALA A 548 -3.28 18.08 9.31
N THR A 549 -2.35 18.21 10.26
CA THR A 549 -2.69 18.59 11.65
C THR A 549 -1.98 19.84 12.15
N GLY A 550 -0.81 20.18 11.60
CA GLY A 550 0.09 21.19 12.14
C GLY A 550 0.74 20.83 13.49
N ASP A 551 0.58 19.59 13.97
CA ASP A 551 1.11 19.15 15.26
C ASP A 551 2.63 18.92 15.18
N ARG A 552 3.39 19.72 15.93
CA ARG A 552 4.87 19.68 15.91
C ARG A 552 5.45 18.41 16.51
N LYS A 553 4.67 17.59 17.23
CA LYS A 553 5.17 16.29 17.72
C LYS A 553 5.72 15.40 16.61
N TYR A 554 5.14 15.49 15.40
CA TYR A 554 5.60 14.72 14.26
C TYR A 554 7.01 15.16 13.81
N GLN A 555 7.30 16.46 13.88
CA GLN A 555 8.65 16.99 13.64
C GLN A 555 9.61 16.54 14.75
N ASP A 556 9.17 16.47 16.00
CA ASP A 556 10.03 16.03 17.11
C ASP A 556 10.34 14.53 17.04
N TRP A 557 9.37 13.69 16.68
CA TRP A 557 9.58 12.27 16.41
C TRP A 557 10.51 12.06 15.22
N GLY A 558 10.30 12.78 14.11
CA GLY A 558 11.20 12.73 12.96
C GLY A 558 12.63 13.17 13.31
N TRP A 559 12.78 14.16 14.18
CA TRP A 559 14.09 14.61 14.64
C TRP A 559 14.80 13.55 15.48
N ALA A 560 14.08 12.87 16.38
CA ALA A 560 14.64 11.75 17.13
C ALA A 560 15.07 10.59 16.22
N ILE A 561 14.28 10.26 15.19
CA ILE A 561 14.65 9.27 14.16
C ILE A 561 15.92 9.69 13.43
N PHE A 562 15.98 10.93 12.95
CA PHE A 562 17.17 11.47 12.28
C PHE A 562 18.41 11.39 13.17
N GLN A 563 18.30 11.79 14.44
CA GLN A 563 19.41 11.72 15.39
C GLN A 563 19.89 10.28 15.63
N ALA A 564 18.99 9.28 15.63
CA ALA A 564 19.37 7.88 15.72
C ALA A 564 20.11 7.40 14.46
N ILE A 565 19.66 7.79 13.27
CA ILE A 565 20.36 7.50 12.00
C ILE A 565 21.78 8.10 12.02
N GLU A 566 21.91 9.38 12.40
CA GLU A 566 23.22 10.06 12.51
C GLU A 566 24.15 9.38 13.51
N ALA A 567 23.60 8.93 14.65
CA ALA A 567 24.40 8.36 15.73
C ALA A 567 24.87 6.93 15.44
N PHE A 568 24.09 6.14 14.70
CA PHE A 568 24.28 4.69 14.63
C PHE A 568 24.46 4.14 13.23
N ALA A 569 24.01 4.83 12.19
CA ALA A 569 24.14 4.37 10.79
C ALA A 569 25.22 5.11 10.01
N ARG A 570 25.59 6.33 10.44
CA ARG A 570 26.64 7.15 9.81
C ARG A 570 28.02 6.52 9.98
N LEU A 571 28.79 6.46 8.90
CA LEU A 571 30.18 5.98 8.92
C LEU A 571 31.16 7.13 8.74
N ASP A 572 32.22 7.16 9.55
CA ASP A 572 33.27 8.18 9.47
C ASP A 572 34.06 8.13 8.15
N SER A 573 34.11 6.96 7.51
CA SER A 573 34.69 6.77 6.17
C SER A 573 33.88 7.41 5.04
N GLY A 574 32.65 7.88 5.32
CA GLY A 574 31.70 8.36 4.33
C GLY A 574 30.52 7.39 4.14
N GLY A 575 29.32 7.94 3.93
CA GLY A 575 28.11 7.14 3.74
C GLY A 575 27.41 6.74 5.03
N TYR A 576 26.30 6.03 4.85
CA TYR A 576 25.51 5.39 5.91
C TYR A 576 25.32 3.93 5.54
N SER A 577 25.25 3.06 6.54
CA SER A 577 25.02 1.64 6.29
C SER A 577 23.85 1.10 7.09
N SER A 578 23.03 0.27 6.45
CA SER A 578 22.00 -0.53 7.10
C SER A 578 22.59 -1.34 8.28
N ILE A 579 21.78 -1.55 9.30
CA ILE A 579 22.15 -2.24 10.53
C ILE A 579 21.61 -3.67 10.49
N GLU A 580 22.44 -4.64 10.86
CA GLU A 580 22.08 -6.07 10.86
C GLU A 580 21.13 -6.44 12.01
N ASP A 581 21.39 -5.90 13.21
CA ASP A 581 20.60 -6.19 14.40
C ASP A 581 20.55 -4.98 15.33
N VAL A 582 19.41 -4.29 15.35
CA VAL A 582 19.20 -3.14 16.24
C VAL A 582 19.15 -3.54 17.72
N THR A 583 18.87 -4.81 18.03
CA THR A 583 18.73 -5.33 19.39
C THR A 583 20.03 -5.79 20.02
N ALA A 584 21.14 -5.82 19.25
CA ALA A 584 22.45 -6.22 19.75
C ALA A 584 22.87 -5.40 20.99
N GLU A 585 23.29 -6.04 22.08
CA GLU A 585 23.62 -5.35 23.34
C GLU A 585 24.99 -4.66 23.31
N THR A 586 25.86 -5.04 22.37
CA THR A 586 27.25 -4.58 22.28
C THR A 586 27.46 -3.68 21.06
N GLU A 587 28.25 -4.15 20.09
CA GLU A 587 28.56 -3.45 18.85
C GLU A 587 27.46 -3.68 17.81
N LEU A 588 27.11 -2.62 17.08
CA LEU A 588 26.21 -2.73 15.93
C LEU A 588 27.00 -3.28 14.74
N LEU A 589 26.51 -4.37 14.19
CA LEU A 589 27.00 -4.88 12.92
C LEU A 589 26.27 -4.15 11.79
N HIS A 590 27.04 -3.69 10.81
CA HIS A 590 26.54 -3.04 9.61
C HIS A 590 26.53 -4.02 8.45
N ARG A 591 25.58 -3.84 7.53
CA ARG A 591 25.40 -4.70 6.34
C ARG A 591 26.29 -4.33 5.16
N ASP A 592 27.00 -3.21 5.24
CA ASP A 592 27.77 -2.64 4.13
C ASP A 592 26.88 -2.31 2.91
N GLU A 593 25.68 -1.79 3.18
CA GLU A 593 24.72 -1.38 2.16
C GLU A 593 24.19 0.02 2.44
N MET A 594 24.30 0.93 1.47
CA MET A 594 23.59 2.21 1.46
C MET A 594 22.48 2.14 0.42
N GLN A 595 21.24 2.01 0.89
CA GLN A 595 20.07 1.90 0.01
C GLN A 595 19.78 3.22 -0.71
N THR A 596 19.28 3.16 -1.95
CA THR A 596 19.10 4.37 -2.76
C THR A 596 18.04 5.29 -2.16
N PHE A 597 16.98 4.71 -1.60
CA PHE A 597 15.89 5.39 -0.88
C PHE A 597 16.31 6.18 0.34
N LEU A 598 17.51 5.96 0.89
CA LEU A 598 18.02 6.84 1.95
C LEU A 598 18.13 8.29 1.43
N LEU A 599 18.59 8.45 0.18
CA LEU A 599 18.71 9.75 -0.48
C LEU A 599 17.37 10.19 -1.07
N SER A 600 16.69 9.32 -1.82
CA SER A 600 15.47 9.71 -2.54
C SER A 600 14.25 9.86 -1.63
N GLU A 601 14.21 9.20 -0.47
CA GLU A 601 13.01 9.21 0.38
C GLU A 601 13.31 9.65 1.80
N THR A 602 14.13 8.93 2.56
CA THR A 602 14.30 9.16 4.00
C THR A 602 14.78 10.58 4.29
N PHE A 603 15.85 11.04 3.63
CA PHE A 603 16.31 12.42 3.77
C PHE A 603 15.39 13.44 3.11
N LYS A 604 14.72 13.11 2.00
CA LYS A 604 13.72 13.99 1.36
C LYS A 604 12.56 14.27 2.31
N TYR A 605 11.93 13.25 2.88
CA TYR A 605 10.81 13.39 3.79
C TYR A 605 11.20 14.05 5.11
N LEU A 606 12.38 13.77 5.66
CA LEU A 606 12.90 14.50 6.83
C LEU A 606 13.10 15.99 6.53
N PHE A 607 13.67 16.32 5.37
CA PHE A 607 13.84 17.71 4.95
C PHE A 607 12.48 18.43 4.78
N LEU A 608 11.49 17.77 4.17
CA LEU A 608 10.13 18.29 4.02
C LEU A 608 9.41 18.46 5.37
N LEU A 609 9.54 17.47 6.26
CA LEU A 609 8.96 17.47 7.61
C LEU A 609 9.45 18.63 8.45
N PHE A 610 10.75 18.97 8.37
CA PHE A 610 11.32 20.06 9.15
C PHE A 610 11.13 21.45 8.50
N GLY A 611 10.58 21.53 7.30
CA GLY A 611 10.34 22.79 6.61
C GLY A 611 9.28 23.66 7.28
N ASP A 612 9.60 24.94 7.49
CA ASP A 612 8.63 25.97 7.91
C ASP A 612 7.67 26.31 6.76
N ARG A 613 8.12 26.15 5.52
CA ARG A 613 7.29 26.19 4.31
C ARG A 613 7.36 24.86 3.58
N GLN A 614 6.25 24.53 2.94
CA GLN A 614 6.10 23.27 2.22
C GLN A 614 6.27 23.53 0.73
N PRO A 615 7.35 23.02 0.09
CA PRO A 615 7.65 23.32 -1.31
C PRO A 615 6.72 22.63 -2.30
N LEU A 616 5.94 21.64 -1.85
CA LEU A 616 5.06 20.81 -2.68
C LEU A 616 3.59 21.14 -2.42
N ASP A 617 2.87 21.53 -3.47
CA ASP A 617 1.41 21.69 -3.45
C ASP A 617 0.74 20.35 -3.76
N LEU A 618 0.17 19.68 -2.75
CA LEU A 618 -0.49 18.37 -2.90
C LEU A 618 -1.72 18.38 -3.83
N ASN A 619 -2.21 19.55 -4.27
CA ASN A 619 -3.22 19.62 -5.33
C ASN A 619 -2.64 19.55 -6.74
N LYS A 620 -1.34 19.79 -6.88
CA LYS A 620 -0.61 19.87 -8.16
C LYS A 620 0.49 18.84 -8.30
N THR A 621 0.89 18.20 -7.20
CA THR A 621 1.98 17.23 -7.16
C THR A 621 1.57 15.99 -6.40
N VAL A 622 1.94 14.84 -6.93
CA VAL A 622 1.80 13.52 -6.32
C VAL A 622 3.19 12.93 -6.23
N LEU A 623 3.67 12.57 -5.04
CA LEU A 623 4.90 11.80 -4.91
C LEU A 623 4.58 10.35 -5.26
N ASN A 624 5.39 9.70 -6.10
CA ASN A 624 5.25 8.27 -6.36
C ASN A 624 5.67 7.43 -5.12
N THR A 625 5.70 6.10 -5.22
CA THR A 625 6.06 5.25 -4.05
C THR A 625 7.55 5.32 -3.66
N GLU A 626 8.38 5.99 -4.47
CA GLU A 626 9.82 6.21 -4.23
C GLU A 626 10.09 7.71 -3.95
N GLY A 627 9.06 8.44 -3.51
CA GLY A 627 9.17 9.86 -3.18
C GLY A 627 9.42 10.80 -4.35
N HIS A 628 9.27 10.38 -5.62
CA HIS A 628 9.47 11.26 -6.77
C HIS A 628 8.25 12.15 -7.06
N PRO A 629 8.38 13.49 -7.07
CA PRO A 629 7.25 14.36 -7.33
C PRO A 629 6.88 14.34 -8.81
N LEU A 630 5.64 13.92 -9.08
CA LEU A 630 5.00 13.88 -10.39
C LEU A 630 3.90 14.97 -10.47
N PRO A 631 3.76 15.69 -11.60
CA PRO A 631 2.73 16.71 -11.72
C PRO A 631 1.34 16.08 -11.93
N VAL A 632 0.33 16.68 -11.30
CA VAL A 632 -1.08 16.36 -11.57
C VAL A 632 -1.44 16.78 -12.99
N LEU A 633 -2.06 15.87 -13.74
CA LEU A 633 -2.26 16.01 -15.17
C LEU A 633 -3.49 16.86 -15.51
N GLY A 634 -3.27 18.06 -16.06
CA GLY A 634 -4.34 18.83 -16.71
C GLY A 634 -4.70 18.25 -18.09
N ALA A 635 -5.98 18.25 -18.48
CA ALA A 635 -6.54 17.91 -19.80
C ALA A 635 -5.93 16.70 -20.58
N TRP A 636 -5.21 15.80 -19.92
CA TRP A 636 -4.39 14.75 -20.54
C TRP A 636 -5.21 13.75 -21.35
N GLN A 637 -6.41 13.43 -20.88
CA GLN A 637 -7.33 12.53 -21.57
C GLN A 637 -7.66 13.04 -22.98
N GLN A 638 -7.72 14.36 -23.21
CA GLN A 638 -7.98 14.89 -24.56
C GLN A 638 -6.83 14.60 -25.52
N ARG A 639 -5.59 14.57 -25.01
CA ARG A 639 -4.36 14.33 -25.78
C ARG A 639 -4.24 12.86 -26.20
N ILE A 640 -4.68 11.93 -25.35
CA ILE A 640 -4.67 10.48 -25.67
C ILE A 640 -5.95 9.99 -26.36
N ARG A 641 -7.11 10.64 -26.15
CA ARG A 641 -8.40 10.23 -26.74
C ARG A 641 -8.39 10.22 -28.27
N GLY A 642 -7.65 11.11 -28.91
CA GLY A 642 -7.49 11.11 -30.37
C GLY A 642 -6.93 9.77 -30.87
N GLN A 643 -5.86 9.28 -30.24
CA GLN A 643 -5.26 7.99 -30.59
C GLN A 643 -6.10 6.79 -30.18
N MET A 644 -6.78 6.82 -29.03
CA MET A 644 -7.67 5.72 -28.61
C MET A 644 -8.87 5.58 -29.56
N ALA A 645 -9.45 6.69 -30.02
CA ALA A 645 -10.53 6.67 -31.02
C ALA A 645 -10.04 6.12 -32.37
N ASP A 646 -8.83 6.51 -32.79
CA ASP A 646 -8.21 6.02 -34.02
C ASP A 646 -7.86 4.53 -33.94
N ALA A 647 -7.31 4.06 -32.80
CA ALA A 647 -7.00 2.66 -32.53
C ALA A 647 -8.27 1.79 -32.51
N VAL A 648 -9.35 2.25 -31.85
CA VAL A 648 -10.65 1.56 -31.85
C VAL A 648 -11.27 1.54 -33.26
N SER A 649 -11.11 2.61 -34.04
CA SER A 649 -11.55 2.65 -35.44
C SER A 649 -10.74 1.71 -36.35
N SER A 650 -9.45 1.51 -36.04
CA SER A 650 -8.55 0.61 -36.75
C SER A 650 -8.85 -0.85 -36.38
N CYS A 651 -9.06 -1.14 -35.09
CA CYS A 651 -9.47 -2.46 -34.60
C CYS A 651 -10.80 -2.94 -35.18
N LYS A 652 -11.78 -2.03 -35.35
CA LYS A 652 -13.04 -2.35 -36.05
C LYS A 652 -12.82 -2.71 -37.53
N ARG A 653 -11.72 -2.29 -38.15
CA ARG A 653 -11.37 -2.59 -39.54
C ARG A 653 -10.57 -3.89 -39.72
N VAL A 654 -9.73 -4.28 -38.75
CA VAL A 654 -8.80 -5.42 -38.89
C VAL A 654 -9.27 -6.70 -38.17
N GLY A 655 -10.32 -6.61 -37.34
CA GLY A 655 -10.86 -7.74 -36.57
C GLY A 655 -10.05 -8.06 -35.31
N THR A 656 -10.66 -8.78 -34.35
CA THR A 656 -10.13 -8.98 -32.99
C THR A 656 -8.72 -9.57 -32.90
N ARG A 657 -8.30 -10.40 -33.87
CA ARG A 657 -6.94 -10.98 -33.90
C ARG A 657 -5.84 -10.02 -34.37
N GLY A 658 -6.18 -8.95 -35.09
CA GLY A 658 -5.21 -7.91 -35.48
C GLY A 658 -5.17 -6.72 -34.52
N CYS A 659 -6.01 -6.75 -33.48
CA CYS A 659 -6.18 -5.68 -32.50
C CYS A 659 -5.47 -5.97 -31.16
N ILE A 660 -5.27 -7.26 -30.81
CA ILE A 660 -4.43 -7.73 -29.71
C ILE A 660 -2.96 -7.58 -30.11
#